data_AF-A0A7R9JQ20-F1
#
_entry.id   AF-A0A7R9JQ20-F1
#
_cell.length_a   1.000
_cell.length_b   1.000
_cell.length_c   1.000
_cell.angle_alpha   90.00
_cell.angle_beta   90.00
_cell.angle_gamma   90.00
#
_symmetry.space_group_name_H-M   'P 1'
#
loop_
_entity.id
_entity.type
_entity.pdbx_description
1 polymer ?
#
loop_
_entity_poly.entity_id
_entity_poly.type
_entity_poly.pdbx_seq_one_letter_code
_entity_poly.pdbx_strand_id
1 'polypeptide(L)'
;MWPPKQSYKQHQLESDVERVQQIIQRALQDAEWVVKKDATLLSSSPTTATREQFWWAAALWHNSPHLVNRRLYGSILLLSVRVVPHPDLLSLLTELDTSGWSEASRDALVTQLKQAGVEVLGTSDLVLDGAATNTGTFLTLTLKLLLPRNNDKFTEGLEVALFDWAAGQVTFLGDRSGAEVPSVCVSFPYSLHLEDGNITVYVREASLEERSAIWLKEHLLPRLVKWADSATPDHSSPSTTSLSLVPVQEYNTLYQHLKKKYGKEMVKIWPEVTDPHKFVYEDVAIATYLLLVWKKEREHKGLSDRKQYFVDLGCGNGLLVHILTQEGHPGLGLDVRRRKIWDMYPSSTKLEVRTITPCASSLFPQADWLIGNHSDELTPWLPVIAARSSPSCRFFLLPCCAYEFDGSKYQRENSSCSLYSDYMSYVLSICEVCGFTTSVDRLRIPSTKRICFIGYEHRYDADRAEKTGRTIQEFIDSRGSKNKVKNDLTSPEGYWSEFKPREDKEVVRNCTQLDKSLLEDIVSLVSRILLNKHRNISVASIDGEERMWNAGGCLMLNEVAQALPREKLKHLKKQCSGLQTLLKNHHWVFKVEKGTVQLRIPRRKSDITGTVCRTKPCWFHENHPDGCLLPDDDCAYQHL
;
A
#
# COMPACT_ATOMS: atom_id res chain seq x y z
N MET A 1 56.60 56.01 6.59
CA MET A 1 56.76 55.23 5.35
C MET A 1 55.44 54.55 5.05
N TRP A 2 54.63 55.12 4.16
CA TRP A 2 53.48 54.45 3.56
C TRP A 2 53.96 53.63 2.35
N PRO A 3 53.42 52.43 2.09
CA PRO A 3 53.61 51.78 0.80
C PRO A 3 52.79 52.51 -0.27
N PRO A 4 53.23 52.51 -1.54
CA PRO A 4 52.70 53.40 -2.57
C PRO A 4 51.31 52.95 -3.05
N LYS A 5 50.45 53.93 -3.34
CA LYS A 5 49.18 53.74 -4.05
C LYS A 5 49.48 53.10 -5.42
N GLN A 6 48.99 51.88 -5.64
CA GLN A 6 48.97 51.28 -6.96
C GLN A 6 48.10 52.14 -7.89
N SER A 7 48.70 52.51 -9.02
CA SER A 7 48.12 53.31 -10.09
C SER A 7 47.04 52.52 -10.82
N TYR A 8 45.97 53.21 -11.22
CA TYR A 8 44.81 52.78 -12.00
C TYR A 8 45.12 52.08 -13.35
N LYS A 9 46.41 51.89 -13.69
CA LYS A 9 46.90 51.27 -14.94
C LYS A 9 47.28 49.78 -14.81
N GLN A 10 46.84 49.09 -13.76
CA GLN A 10 47.03 47.63 -13.63
C GLN A 10 45.77 46.79 -13.93
N HIS A 11 44.66 47.42 -14.34
CA HIS A 11 43.37 46.76 -14.63
C HIS A 11 43.14 46.39 -16.10
N GLN A 12 44.19 46.18 -16.91
CA GLN A 12 44.03 45.84 -18.33
C GLN A 12 44.61 44.47 -18.74
N LEU A 13 45.05 43.64 -17.79
CA LEU A 13 45.68 42.34 -18.10
C LEU A 13 45.24 41.18 -17.19
N GLU A 14 44.15 41.31 -16.43
CA GLU A 14 43.46 40.13 -15.87
C GLU A 14 42.39 39.70 -16.87
N SER A 15 42.45 38.45 -17.33
CA SER A 15 41.42 37.92 -18.22
C SER A 15 40.07 38.01 -17.52
N ASP A 16 39.08 38.61 -18.18
CA ASP A 16 37.70 38.77 -17.68
C ASP A 16 37.13 37.47 -17.10
N VAL A 17 37.64 36.31 -17.52
CA VAL A 17 37.23 34.98 -17.05
C VAL A 17 37.53 34.76 -15.56
N GLU A 18 38.72 35.11 -15.05
CA GLU A 18 39.07 34.88 -13.63
C GLU A 18 38.29 35.83 -12.72
N ARG A 19 38.07 37.07 -13.16
CA ARG A 19 37.30 38.07 -12.42
C ARG A 19 35.80 37.76 -12.44
N VAL A 20 35.27 37.28 -13.58
CA VAL A 20 33.90 36.75 -13.68
C VAL A 20 33.75 35.50 -12.82
N GLN A 21 34.72 34.58 -12.81
CA GLN A 21 34.70 33.41 -11.93
C GLN A 21 34.73 33.80 -10.45
N GLN A 22 35.56 34.77 -10.05
CA GLN A 22 35.57 35.28 -8.67
C GLN A 22 34.27 35.99 -8.31
N ILE A 23 33.66 36.75 -9.23
CA ILE A 23 32.36 37.40 -9.01
C ILE A 23 31.25 36.34 -8.89
N ILE A 24 31.25 35.31 -9.74
CA ILE A 24 30.31 34.19 -9.67
C ILE A 24 30.52 33.41 -8.38
N GLN A 25 31.75 33.10 -8.00
CA GLN A 25 32.07 32.33 -6.79
C GLN A 25 31.73 33.11 -5.52
N ARG A 26 31.89 34.44 -5.55
CA ARG A 26 31.49 35.33 -4.47
C ARG A 26 29.98 35.54 -4.43
N ALA A 27 29.30 35.63 -5.57
CA ALA A 27 27.83 35.64 -5.65
C ALA A 27 27.23 34.30 -5.19
N LEU A 28 27.90 33.17 -5.44
CA LEU A 28 27.53 31.85 -4.93
C LEU A 28 27.75 31.76 -3.41
N GLN A 29 28.87 32.28 -2.88
CA GLN A 29 29.12 32.36 -1.44
C GLN A 29 28.15 33.32 -0.73
N ASP A 30 27.82 34.45 -1.35
CA ASP A 30 26.86 35.42 -0.85
C ASP A 30 25.43 34.85 -0.93
N ALA A 31 25.11 34.05 -1.97
CA ALA A 31 23.85 33.32 -2.06
C ALA A 31 23.76 32.19 -1.00
N GLU A 32 24.84 31.42 -0.77
CA GLU A 32 24.93 30.47 0.34
C GLU A 32 24.74 31.17 1.70
N TRP A 33 25.31 32.37 1.86
CA TRP A 33 25.21 33.16 3.08
C TRP A 33 23.78 33.69 3.30
N VAL A 34 23.11 34.17 2.25
CA VAL A 34 21.70 34.63 2.31
C VAL A 34 20.75 33.45 2.56
N VAL A 35 21.02 32.26 1.99
CA VAL A 35 20.24 31.06 2.26
C VAL A 35 20.44 30.56 3.69
N LYS A 36 21.63 30.64 4.29
CA LYS A 36 21.87 30.12 5.67
C LYS A 36 21.45 31.05 6.80
N LYS A 37 21.30 32.36 6.58
CA LYS A 37 21.16 33.34 7.69
C LYS A 37 19.89 33.20 8.53
N ASP A 38 18.81 32.66 7.97
CA ASP A 38 17.49 32.53 8.64
C ASP A 38 16.99 31.08 8.78
N ALA A 39 17.85 30.09 8.56
CA ALA A 39 17.51 28.68 8.66
C ALA A 39 17.97 28.09 10.01
N THR A 40 17.03 27.56 10.80
CA THR A 40 17.33 26.91 12.08
C THR A 40 17.48 25.40 11.87
N LEU A 41 18.55 24.82 12.42
CA LEU A 41 18.75 23.38 12.44
C LEU A 41 17.64 22.71 13.27
N LEU A 42 16.84 21.85 12.64
CA LEU A 42 15.80 21.09 13.33
C LEU A 42 16.32 19.75 13.84
N SER A 43 16.98 18.98 12.97
CA SER A 43 17.53 17.67 13.31
C SER A 43 18.53 17.22 12.25
N SER A 44 19.53 16.46 12.67
CA SER A 44 20.51 15.82 11.78
C SER A 44 20.58 14.33 12.12
N SER A 45 20.86 13.48 11.13
CA SER A 45 20.99 12.03 11.33
C SER A 45 22.11 11.47 10.46
N PRO A 46 23.01 10.66 11.03
CA PRO A 46 24.07 10.00 10.27
C PRO A 46 23.52 9.12 9.16
N THR A 47 24.23 9.07 8.04
CA THR A 47 23.91 8.19 6.90
C THR A 47 25.20 7.64 6.29
N THR A 48 25.08 6.49 5.64
CA THR A 48 26.11 5.93 4.77
C THR A 48 25.86 6.23 3.30
N ALA A 49 24.78 6.96 3.00
CA ALA A 49 24.33 7.22 1.65
C ALA A 49 25.28 8.12 0.87
N THR A 50 25.49 7.79 -0.40
CA THR A 50 26.12 8.66 -1.39
C THR A 50 25.19 9.82 -1.78
N ARG A 51 25.75 10.79 -2.51
CA ARG A 51 24.98 11.93 -3.05
C ARG A 51 23.83 11.49 -3.98
N GLU A 52 24.07 10.46 -4.79
CA GLU A 52 23.06 9.88 -5.68
C GLU A 52 21.92 9.24 -4.88
N GLN A 53 22.27 8.48 -3.84
CA GLN A 53 21.29 7.84 -2.94
C GLN A 53 20.45 8.88 -2.16
N PHE A 54 21.08 9.99 -1.72
CA PHE A 54 20.35 11.11 -1.12
C PHE A 54 19.34 11.71 -2.10
N TRP A 55 19.77 12.00 -3.34
CA TRP A 55 18.88 12.57 -4.35
C TRP A 55 17.74 11.63 -4.73
N TRP A 56 17.99 10.32 -4.79
CA TRP A 56 16.93 9.34 -4.94
C TRP A 56 15.90 9.40 -3.80
N ALA A 57 16.36 9.48 -2.55
CA ALA A 57 15.47 9.57 -1.39
C ALA A 57 14.68 10.91 -1.38
N ALA A 58 15.33 12.02 -1.71
CA ALA A 58 14.70 13.33 -1.82
C ALA A 58 13.66 13.38 -2.96
N ALA A 59 13.98 12.79 -4.10
CA ALA A 59 13.06 12.65 -5.23
C ALA A 59 11.88 11.73 -4.89
N LEU A 60 12.10 10.64 -4.16
CA LEU A 60 11.02 9.76 -3.70
C LEU A 60 10.06 10.49 -2.76
N TRP A 61 10.59 11.29 -1.82
CA TRP A 61 9.78 12.18 -0.98
C TRP A 61 9.00 13.18 -1.82
N HIS A 62 9.66 13.84 -2.77
CA HIS A 62 9.05 14.83 -3.64
C HIS A 62 7.93 14.24 -4.52
N ASN A 63 8.17 13.11 -5.17
CA ASN A 63 7.25 12.48 -6.11
C ASN A 63 6.12 11.70 -5.40
N SER A 64 6.39 11.19 -4.20
CA SER A 64 5.46 10.32 -3.47
C SER A 64 5.35 10.68 -1.97
N PRO A 65 4.97 11.91 -1.62
CA PRO A 65 4.94 12.37 -0.23
C PRO A 65 3.92 11.61 0.63
N HIS A 66 2.88 11.05 0.02
CA HIS A 66 1.87 10.20 0.65
C HIS A 66 2.45 8.90 1.28
N LEU A 67 3.69 8.51 0.95
CA LEU A 67 4.38 7.38 1.58
C LEU A 67 4.74 7.65 3.05
N VAL A 68 4.86 8.92 3.45
CA VAL A 68 5.13 9.33 4.85
C VAL A 68 3.97 10.15 5.39
N ASN A 69 3.49 11.15 4.64
CA ASN A 69 2.40 12.01 5.05
C ASN A 69 1.04 11.37 4.75
N ARG A 70 0.49 10.64 5.73
CA ARG A 70 -0.79 9.91 5.60
C ARG A 70 -2.01 10.82 5.42
N ARG A 71 -1.87 12.14 5.61
CA ARG A 71 -2.91 13.13 5.30
C ARG A 71 -3.10 13.30 3.80
N LEU A 72 -2.07 12.98 3.01
CA LEU A 72 -2.10 13.08 1.56
C LEU A 72 -2.66 11.81 0.94
N TYR A 73 -3.47 12.02 -0.09
CA TYR A 73 -3.79 11.00 -1.07
C TYR A 73 -2.62 10.82 -2.04
N GLY A 74 -2.05 11.91 -2.56
CA GLY A 74 -0.96 11.89 -3.53
C GLY A 74 -0.52 13.31 -3.88
N SER A 75 0.25 13.43 -4.96
CA SER A 75 0.66 14.72 -5.52
C SER A 75 0.65 14.68 -7.04
N ILE A 76 0.50 15.85 -7.66
CA ILE A 76 0.56 16.05 -9.10
C ILE A 76 1.65 17.06 -9.37
N LEU A 77 2.60 16.74 -10.26
CA LEU A 77 3.58 17.70 -10.75
C LEU A 77 2.90 18.61 -11.77
N LEU A 78 2.88 19.91 -11.49
CA LEU A 78 2.24 20.92 -12.33
C LEU A 78 3.25 21.64 -13.23
N LEU A 79 4.45 21.88 -12.71
CA LEU A 79 5.53 22.56 -13.41
C LEU A 79 6.89 22.05 -12.94
N SER A 80 7.84 21.98 -13.87
CA SER A 80 9.26 21.80 -13.58
C SER A 80 10.05 22.69 -14.55
N VAL A 81 10.83 23.62 -14.00
CA VAL A 81 11.62 24.59 -14.75
C VAL A 81 13.04 24.66 -14.23
N ARG A 82 13.97 24.95 -15.12
CA ARG A 82 15.36 25.25 -14.78
C ARG A 82 15.53 26.76 -14.70
N VAL A 83 16.12 27.23 -13.61
CA VAL A 83 16.36 28.65 -13.38
C VAL A 83 17.81 28.89 -13.00
N VAL A 84 18.35 30.05 -13.38
CA VAL A 84 19.66 30.49 -12.89
C VAL A 84 19.51 30.89 -11.41
N PRO A 85 20.48 30.56 -10.53
CA PRO A 85 20.47 31.01 -9.15
C PRO A 85 20.31 32.53 -9.07
N HIS A 86 19.37 32.99 -8.25
CA HIS A 86 19.10 34.41 -8.01
C HIS A 86 19.03 34.67 -6.49
N PRO A 87 19.68 35.72 -5.95
CA PRO A 87 19.74 35.97 -4.50
C PRO A 87 18.37 36.06 -3.83
N ASP A 88 17.42 36.72 -4.49
CA ASP A 88 16.06 36.92 -3.98
C ASP A 88 15.08 35.82 -4.38
N LEU A 89 15.54 34.70 -4.98
CA LEU A 89 14.63 33.68 -5.47
C LEU A 89 13.74 33.13 -4.35
N LEU A 90 14.31 32.88 -3.17
CA LEU A 90 13.55 32.29 -2.07
C LEU A 90 12.51 33.26 -1.49
N SER A 91 12.84 34.55 -1.37
CA SER A 91 11.90 35.58 -0.91
C SER A 91 10.77 35.78 -1.92
N LEU A 92 11.10 35.84 -3.21
CA LEU A 92 10.11 35.86 -4.29
C LEU A 92 9.17 34.65 -4.23
N LEU A 93 9.71 33.45 -3.99
CA LEU A 93 8.92 32.23 -3.88
C LEU A 93 8.01 32.22 -2.65
N THR A 94 8.41 32.83 -1.53
CA THR A 94 7.55 32.96 -0.34
C THR A 94 6.42 33.97 -0.51
N GLU A 95 6.58 34.95 -1.40
CA GLU A 95 5.58 35.97 -1.70
C GLU A 95 4.61 35.57 -2.83
N LEU A 96 4.83 34.40 -3.46
CA LEU A 96 3.96 33.90 -4.51
C LEU A 96 2.54 33.66 -3.99
N ASP A 97 1.59 34.41 -4.53
CA ASP A 97 0.18 34.10 -4.38
C ASP A 97 -0.13 32.82 -5.16
N THR A 98 -0.45 31.78 -4.40
CA THR A 98 -0.79 30.46 -4.93
C THR A 98 -2.30 30.19 -4.87
N SER A 99 -3.11 31.18 -4.47
CA SER A 99 -4.57 31.06 -4.45
C SER A 99 -5.16 31.00 -5.87
N GLY A 100 -6.14 30.12 -6.10
CA GLY A 100 -6.90 30.08 -7.36
C GLY A 100 -6.19 29.43 -8.56
N TRP A 101 -5.33 28.44 -8.33
CA TRP A 101 -4.52 27.80 -9.38
C TRP A 101 -5.32 27.16 -10.53
N SER A 102 -4.88 27.41 -11.76
CA SER A 102 -5.36 26.85 -13.03
C SER A 102 -4.19 26.57 -13.99
N GLU A 103 -4.44 25.98 -15.17
CA GLU A 103 -3.40 25.83 -16.21
C GLU A 103 -2.78 27.19 -16.61
N ALA A 104 -3.58 28.26 -16.61
CA ALA A 104 -3.08 29.62 -16.86
C ALA A 104 -2.13 30.12 -15.75
N SER A 105 -2.22 29.56 -14.54
CA SER A 105 -1.32 29.88 -13.42
C SER A 105 0.10 29.35 -13.62
N ARG A 106 0.28 28.30 -14.44
CA ARG A 106 1.61 27.79 -14.82
C ARG A 106 2.42 28.86 -15.54
N ASP A 107 1.81 29.45 -16.56
CA ASP A 107 2.45 30.49 -17.37
C ASP A 107 2.58 31.79 -16.58
N ALA A 108 1.64 32.06 -15.66
CA ALA A 108 1.75 33.18 -14.72
C ALA A 108 2.98 33.08 -13.82
N LEU A 109 3.27 31.90 -13.23
CA LEU A 109 4.46 31.70 -12.40
C LEU A 109 5.76 31.91 -13.20
N VAL A 110 5.85 31.33 -14.40
CA VAL A 110 7.01 31.55 -15.28
C VAL A 110 7.15 33.03 -15.65
N THR A 111 6.04 33.72 -15.87
CA THR A 111 6.01 35.16 -16.18
C THR A 111 6.46 36.00 -14.98
N GLN A 112 5.98 35.69 -13.78
CA GLN A 112 6.38 36.36 -12.53
C GLN A 112 7.88 36.18 -12.25
N LEU A 113 8.41 34.96 -12.43
CA LEU A 113 9.85 34.69 -12.30
C LEU A 113 10.65 35.58 -13.26
N LYS A 114 10.24 35.66 -14.54
CA LYS A 114 10.89 36.51 -15.54
C LYS A 114 10.78 38.00 -15.20
N GLN A 115 9.62 38.47 -14.72
CA GLN A 115 9.41 39.85 -14.30
C GLN A 115 10.27 40.23 -13.09
N ALA A 116 10.53 39.27 -12.20
CA ALA A 116 11.42 39.43 -11.06
C ALA A 116 12.92 39.30 -11.41
N GLY A 117 13.27 39.19 -12.70
CA GLY A 117 14.66 39.09 -13.16
C GLY A 117 15.28 37.70 -13.05
N VAL A 118 14.49 36.67 -12.73
CA VAL A 118 14.97 35.29 -12.68
C VAL A 118 15.04 34.72 -14.10
N GLU A 119 16.24 34.38 -14.57
CA GLU A 119 16.44 33.76 -15.87
C GLU A 119 15.94 32.31 -15.87
N VAL A 120 14.94 32.03 -16.71
CA VAL A 120 14.36 30.69 -16.90
C VAL A 120 15.00 30.05 -18.13
N LEU A 121 15.80 29.00 -17.91
CA LEU A 121 16.56 28.29 -18.94
C LEU A 121 15.70 27.32 -19.78
N GLY A 122 14.52 26.95 -19.28
CA GLY A 122 13.56 26.12 -19.99
C GLY A 122 12.61 25.36 -19.05
N THR A 123 11.50 24.88 -19.60
CA THR A 123 10.62 23.89 -18.96
C THR A 123 11.21 22.51 -19.20
N SER A 124 11.26 21.68 -18.16
CA SER A 124 11.77 20.32 -18.27
C SER A 124 10.68 19.36 -17.83
N ASP A 125 10.30 18.40 -18.68
CA ASP A 125 9.43 17.28 -18.30
C ASP A 125 10.15 16.25 -17.40
N LEU A 126 11.21 16.68 -16.70
CA LEU A 126 12.05 15.80 -15.90
C LEU A 126 11.23 15.33 -14.70
N VAL A 127 10.79 14.07 -14.77
CA VAL A 127 10.62 13.27 -13.56
C VAL A 127 12.00 13.26 -12.88
N LEU A 128 12.04 13.73 -11.64
CA LEU A 128 13.25 13.68 -10.84
C LEU A 128 13.57 12.20 -10.56
N ASP A 129 14.36 11.57 -11.42
CA ASP A 129 14.61 10.12 -11.38
C ASP A 129 15.79 9.73 -10.46
N GLY A 130 16.22 10.61 -9.56
CA GLY A 130 17.23 10.31 -8.53
C GLY A 130 18.66 10.04 -9.03
N ALA A 131 18.83 9.71 -10.32
CA ALA A 131 20.10 9.32 -10.95
C ALA A 131 20.81 10.47 -11.68
N ALA A 132 20.16 11.62 -11.88
CA ALA A 132 20.76 12.74 -12.59
C ALA A 132 21.61 13.59 -11.65
N THR A 133 22.92 13.34 -11.60
CA THR A 133 23.91 14.31 -11.11
C THR A 133 24.00 15.47 -12.09
N ASN A 134 23.01 16.38 -12.04
CA ASN A 134 23.07 17.62 -12.80
C ASN A 134 24.20 18.48 -12.22
N THR A 135 25.32 18.57 -12.94
CA THR A 135 26.49 19.40 -12.61
C THR A 135 26.37 20.85 -13.08
N GLY A 136 25.21 21.24 -13.62
CA GLY A 136 24.97 22.59 -14.09
C GLY A 136 24.79 23.59 -12.95
N THR A 137 25.20 24.84 -13.19
CA THR A 137 25.00 25.99 -12.31
C THR A 137 23.55 26.51 -12.34
N PHE A 138 22.57 25.60 -12.36
CA PHE A 138 21.15 25.93 -12.41
C PHE A 138 20.40 25.23 -11.28
N LEU A 139 19.31 25.85 -10.84
CA LEU A 139 18.37 25.27 -9.89
C LEU A 139 17.22 24.64 -10.65
N THR A 140 16.65 23.57 -10.10
CA THR A 140 15.37 23.02 -10.60
C THR A 140 14.25 23.46 -9.66
N LEU A 141 13.32 24.24 -10.18
CA LEU A 141 12.12 24.68 -9.46
C LEU A 141 10.96 23.84 -9.94
N THR A 142 10.27 23.19 -9.01
CA THR A 142 9.07 22.42 -9.29
C THR A 142 7.89 22.96 -8.48
N LEU A 143 6.71 22.86 -9.07
CA LEU A 143 5.44 23.16 -8.41
C LEU A 143 4.56 21.92 -8.45
N LYS A 144 3.98 21.58 -7.31
CA LYS A 144 3.07 20.44 -7.18
C LYS A 144 1.77 20.81 -6.49
N LEU A 145 0.71 20.12 -6.89
CA LEU A 145 -0.54 20.06 -6.13
C LEU A 145 -0.52 18.85 -5.20
N LEU A 146 -0.67 19.08 -3.91
CA LEU A 146 -0.81 18.06 -2.88
C LEU A 146 -2.30 17.78 -2.66
N LEU A 147 -2.70 16.53 -2.90
CA LEU A 147 -4.09 16.12 -2.81
C LEU A 147 -4.39 15.57 -1.40
N PRO A 148 -5.37 16.12 -0.68
CA PRO A 148 -5.75 15.62 0.64
C PRO A 148 -6.47 14.27 0.52
N ARG A 149 -6.31 13.44 1.55
CA ARG A 149 -7.03 12.17 1.69
C ARG A 149 -8.45 12.33 2.21
N ASN A 150 -8.71 13.44 2.92
CA ASN A 150 -9.99 13.79 3.49
C ASN A 150 -10.32 15.24 3.13
N ASN A 151 -11.00 15.45 2.01
CA ASN A 151 -11.34 16.79 1.51
C ASN A 151 -12.30 17.56 2.45
N ASP A 152 -13.01 16.84 3.33
CA ASP A 152 -13.84 17.44 4.39
C ASP A 152 -13.00 18.11 5.50
N LYS A 153 -11.71 17.79 5.62
CA LYS A 153 -10.83 18.22 6.72
C LYS A 153 -9.64 19.07 6.28
N PHE A 154 -9.22 18.91 5.03
CA PHE A 154 -8.05 19.57 4.48
C PHE A 154 -8.34 20.01 3.06
N THR A 155 -7.84 21.18 2.70
CA THR A 155 -7.83 21.67 1.33
C THR A 155 -6.64 21.10 0.55
N GLU A 156 -6.73 21.18 -0.77
CA GLU A 156 -5.56 20.99 -1.63
C GLU A 156 -4.51 22.04 -1.30
N GLY A 157 -3.24 21.65 -1.31
CA GLY A 157 -2.12 22.53 -0.99
C GLY A 157 -1.13 22.57 -2.13
N LEU A 158 -0.64 23.75 -2.47
CA LEU A 158 0.46 23.89 -3.43
C LEU A 158 1.80 23.82 -2.70
N GLU A 159 2.75 23.13 -3.30
CA GLU A 159 4.11 23.01 -2.78
C GLU A 159 5.10 23.34 -3.91
N VAL A 160 5.93 24.36 -3.67
CA VAL A 160 7.12 24.64 -4.47
C VAL A 160 8.30 23.87 -3.88
N ALA A 161 9.12 23.25 -4.72
CA ALA A 161 10.40 22.72 -4.31
C ALA A 161 11.53 23.27 -5.18
N LEU A 162 12.62 23.66 -4.55
CA LEU A 162 13.82 24.21 -5.17
C LEU A 162 14.98 23.26 -4.93
N PHE A 163 15.45 22.60 -5.98
CA PHE A 163 16.56 21.65 -5.97
C PHE A 163 17.84 22.36 -6.36
N ASP A 164 18.79 22.40 -5.42
CA ASP A 164 20.17 22.81 -5.64
C ASP A 164 21.06 21.57 -5.69
N TRP A 165 21.26 21.07 -6.91
CA TRP A 165 22.05 19.89 -7.20
C TRP A 165 23.52 20.04 -6.86
N ALA A 166 24.05 21.27 -6.80
CA ALA A 166 25.45 21.57 -6.51
C ALA A 166 25.68 21.70 -5.00
N ALA A 167 24.76 22.32 -4.26
CA ALA A 167 24.82 22.42 -2.81
C ALA A 167 24.42 21.11 -2.10
N GLY A 168 23.66 20.22 -2.76
CA GLY A 168 23.18 18.99 -2.11
C GLY A 168 21.96 19.28 -1.23
N GLN A 169 21.16 20.28 -1.63
CA GLN A 169 20.06 20.82 -0.85
C GLN A 169 18.79 20.85 -1.67
N VAL A 170 17.65 20.49 -1.06
CA VAL A 170 16.33 20.79 -1.59
C VAL A 170 15.52 21.57 -0.56
N THR A 171 14.89 22.66 -1.00
CA THR A 171 14.03 23.51 -0.15
C THR A 171 12.59 23.38 -0.59
N PHE A 172 11.67 23.21 0.36
CA PHE A 172 10.24 23.08 0.13
C PHE A 172 9.49 24.24 0.75
N LEU A 173 8.54 24.80 0.00
CA LEU A 173 7.68 25.89 0.41
C LEU A 173 6.23 25.50 0.13
N GLY A 174 5.45 25.35 1.20
CA GLY A 174 4.02 25.11 1.10
C GLY A 174 3.24 26.42 1.01
N ASP A 175 2.12 26.39 0.31
CA ASP A 175 1.12 27.46 0.34
C ASP A 175 0.69 27.73 1.79
N ARG A 176 0.75 29.02 2.16
CA ARG A 176 0.39 29.58 3.46
C ARG A 176 -0.95 30.33 3.42
N SER A 177 -1.69 30.25 2.32
CA SER A 177 -2.97 30.93 2.15
C SER A 177 -3.86 30.66 3.36
N GLY A 178 -4.37 31.74 3.95
CA GLY A 178 -5.14 31.75 5.20
C GLY A 178 -6.55 31.16 5.04
N ALA A 179 -6.66 29.99 4.40
CA ALA A 179 -7.91 29.28 4.25
C ALA A 179 -8.48 28.93 5.63
N GLU A 180 -9.82 28.99 5.75
CA GLU A 180 -10.54 28.60 6.98
C GLU A 180 -10.27 27.14 7.40
N VAL A 181 -9.83 26.32 6.44
CA VAL A 181 -9.51 24.90 6.62
C VAL A 181 -7.99 24.70 6.55
N PRO A 182 -7.38 23.91 7.46
CA PRO A 182 -5.94 23.67 7.46
C PRO A 182 -5.45 23.06 6.14
N SER A 183 -4.37 23.62 5.59
CA SER A 183 -3.67 23.05 4.43
C SER A 183 -2.97 21.73 4.78
N VAL A 184 -2.79 20.87 3.78
CA VAL A 184 -1.98 19.64 3.90
C VAL A 184 -0.47 19.89 3.88
N CYS A 185 -0.06 21.09 3.47
CA CYS A 185 1.33 21.52 3.42
C CYS A 185 1.96 21.65 4.82
N VAL A 186 3.29 21.68 4.85
CA VAL A 186 4.03 22.14 6.03
C VAL A 186 3.85 23.66 6.13
N SER A 187 3.56 24.15 7.33
CA SER A 187 3.19 25.55 7.62
C SER A 187 4.32 26.56 7.35
N PHE A 188 5.54 26.07 7.16
CA PHE A 188 6.74 26.89 7.01
C PHE A 188 7.74 26.23 6.04
N PRO A 189 8.70 27.00 5.50
CA PRO A 189 9.72 26.47 4.62
C PRO A 189 10.66 25.55 5.38
N TYR A 190 11.04 24.45 4.75
CA TYR A 190 12.05 23.54 5.28
C TYR A 190 12.97 23.07 4.15
N SER A 191 14.19 22.68 4.51
CA SER A 191 15.16 22.17 3.54
C SER A 191 15.86 20.93 4.04
N LEU A 192 16.15 20.02 3.10
CA LEU A 192 16.87 18.76 3.32
C LEU A 192 18.26 18.91 2.72
N HIS A 193 19.29 18.52 3.47
CA HIS A 193 20.70 18.68 3.11
C HIS A 193 21.44 17.36 3.27
N LEU A 194 22.44 17.11 2.42
CA LEU A 194 23.47 16.11 2.65
C LEU A 194 24.80 16.82 2.94
N GLU A 195 25.24 16.78 4.20
CA GLU A 195 26.44 17.46 4.68
C GLU A 195 27.19 16.59 5.70
N ASP A 196 28.52 16.51 5.59
CA ASP A 196 29.39 15.81 6.55
C ASP A 196 28.95 14.38 6.91
N GLY A 197 28.41 13.63 5.93
CA GLY A 197 27.91 12.26 6.15
C GLY A 197 26.59 12.19 6.94
N ASN A 198 25.87 13.30 7.03
CA ASN A 198 24.55 13.38 7.66
C ASN A 198 23.50 13.87 6.67
N ILE A 199 22.28 13.40 6.86
CA ILE A 199 21.10 14.04 6.28
C ILE A 199 20.52 14.98 7.33
N THR A 200 20.43 16.25 6.99
CA THR A 200 20.01 17.31 7.91
C THR A 200 18.73 17.99 7.44
N VAL A 201 17.84 18.33 8.38
CA VAL A 201 16.64 19.12 8.15
C VAL A 201 16.80 20.48 8.80
N TYR A 202 16.60 21.53 8.01
CA TYR A 202 16.49 22.91 8.47
C TYR A 202 15.08 23.44 8.27
N VAL A 203 14.65 24.36 9.14
CA VAL A 203 13.35 25.04 9.07
C VAL A 203 13.55 26.55 9.13
N ARG A 204 12.64 27.32 8.53
CA ARG A 204 12.63 28.79 8.58
C ARG A 204 11.34 29.27 9.21
N GLU A 205 11.40 30.36 9.98
CA GLU A 205 10.20 31.00 10.55
C GLU A 205 9.30 30.05 11.36
N ALA A 206 9.90 29.04 11.99
CA ALA A 206 9.20 27.93 12.63
C ALA A 206 9.61 27.77 14.09
N SER A 207 8.64 27.50 14.96
CA SER A 207 8.96 26.97 16.29
C SER A 207 9.38 25.51 16.16
N LEU A 208 10.51 25.14 16.79
CA LEU A 208 10.99 23.75 16.82
C LEU A 208 10.02 22.80 17.57
N GLU A 209 9.12 23.35 18.37
CA GLU A 209 8.10 22.61 19.13
C GLU A 209 6.75 22.52 18.38
N GLU A 210 6.62 23.17 17.22
CA GLU A 210 5.38 23.07 16.44
C GLU A 210 5.20 21.65 15.88
N ARG A 211 3.94 21.22 15.77
CA ARG A 211 3.56 19.87 15.28
C ARG A 211 4.23 19.50 13.96
N SER A 212 4.33 20.43 13.01
CA SER A 212 4.97 20.18 11.72
C SER A 212 6.47 19.93 11.86
N ALA A 213 7.16 20.65 12.75
CA ALA A 213 8.59 20.49 13.01
C ALA A 213 8.88 19.13 13.67
N ILE A 214 8.09 18.79 14.70
CA ILE A 214 8.17 17.48 15.35
C ILE A 214 7.93 16.37 14.33
N TRP A 215 6.93 16.52 13.45
CA TRP A 215 6.65 15.52 12.41
C TRP A 215 7.81 15.34 11.42
N LEU A 216 8.42 16.43 10.94
CA LEU A 216 9.60 16.35 10.06
C LEU A 216 10.75 15.59 10.74
N LYS A 217 11.01 15.89 12.03
CA LYS A 217 12.06 15.25 12.82
C LYS A 217 11.78 13.76 13.10
N GLU A 218 10.58 13.41 13.53
CA GLU A 218 10.26 12.06 14.01
C GLU A 218 9.81 11.10 12.91
N HIS A 219 9.28 11.62 11.80
CA HIS A 219 8.69 10.79 10.75
C HIS A 219 9.41 10.92 9.41
N LEU A 220 9.65 12.14 8.92
CA LEU A 220 10.27 12.33 7.60
C LEU A 220 11.77 11.96 7.63
N LEU A 221 12.55 12.56 8.53
CA LEU A 221 14.00 12.38 8.55
C LEU A 221 14.42 10.90 8.71
N PRO A 222 13.89 10.11 9.68
CA PRO A 222 14.27 8.70 9.80
C PRO A 222 13.87 7.89 8.57
N ARG A 223 12.79 8.27 7.88
CA ARG A 223 12.34 7.60 6.68
C ARG A 223 13.22 7.92 5.48
N LEU A 224 13.66 9.17 5.36
CA LEU A 224 14.55 9.65 4.32
C LEU A 224 15.94 9.00 4.43
N VAL A 225 16.53 8.95 5.63
CA VAL A 225 17.80 8.23 5.89
C VAL A 225 17.68 6.77 5.51
N LYS A 226 16.62 6.10 5.97
CA LYS A 226 16.38 4.70 5.60
C LYS A 226 16.27 4.50 4.09
N TRP A 227 15.60 5.39 3.38
CA TRP A 227 15.49 5.33 1.92
C TRP A 227 16.85 5.51 1.25
N ALA A 228 17.62 6.50 1.67
CA ALA A 228 18.94 6.77 1.12
C ALA A 228 19.90 5.58 1.37
N ASP A 229 20.00 5.09 2.60
CA ASP A 229 20.90 3.97 2.95
C ASP A 229 20.50 2.64 2.27
N SER A 230 19.21 2.46 1.94
CA SER A 230 18.71 1.22 1.33
C SER A 230 18.69 1.25 -0.21
N ALA A 231 19.06 2.38 -0.82
CA ALA A 231 19.03 2.54 -2.28
C ALA A 231 20.17 1.74 -2.94
N THR A 232 19.85 0.93 -3.95
CA THR A 232 20.84 0.16 -4.72
C THR A 232 21.11 0.83 -6.08
N PRO A 233 22.35 0.82 -6.61
CA PRO A 233 22.71 1.46 -7.88
C PRO A 233 21.89 0.98 -9.09
N ASP A 234 21.42 -0.27 -9.04
CA ASP A 234 20.63 -0.90 -10.09
C ASP A 234 19.13 -0.63 -9.87
N HIS A 235 18.71 0.61 -10.14
CA HIS A 235 17.33 1.10 -9.93
C HIS A 235 16.31 0.56 -10.96
N SER A 236 16.44 -0.71 -11.36
CA SER A 236 15.59 -1.38 -12.35
C SER A 236 14.38 -2.11 -11.75
N SER A 237 14.05 -1.88 -10.47
CA SER A 237 12.72 -2.26 -9.97
C SER A 237 11.80 -1.04 -10.12
N PRO A 238 10.94 -0.99 -11.16
CA PRO A 238 9.86 -0.01 -11.17
C PRO A 238 9.03 -0.33 -9.93
N SER A 239 9.16 0.51 -8.91
CA SER A 239 8.15 0.59 -7.86
C SER A 239 6.86 0.87 -8.62
N THR A 240 6.01 -0.14 -8.79
CA THR A 240 4.76 0.02 -9.54
C THR A 240 3.98 1.14 -8.87
N THR A 241 4.00 2.31 -9.51
CA THR A 241 3.35 3.51 -9.03
C THR A 241 1.88 3.18 -8.87
N SER A 242 1.30 3.50 -7.73
CA SER A 242 -0.11 3.15 -7.50
C SER A 242 -1.00 4.04 -8.34
N LEU A 243 -1.99 3.44 -9.00
CA LEU A 243 -2.91 4.11 -9.93
C LEU A 243 -2.19 4.64 -11.18
N SER A 244 -1.29 3.86 -11.77
CA SER A 244 -0.57 4.26 -12.98
C SER A 244 -1.46 4.30 -14.24
N LEU A 245 -2.59 3.59 -14.24
CA LEU A 245 -3.49 3.50 -15.40
C LEU A 245 -4.64 4.52 -15.37
N VAL A 246 -4.83 5.25 -14.27
CA VAL A 246 -5.90 6.24 -14.11
C VAL A 246 -5.38 7.57 -13.52
N PRO A 247 -5.95 8.73 -13.90
CA PRO A 247 -5.52 10.00 -13.34
C PRO A 247 -5.78 10.08 -11.82
N VAL A 248 -4.73 10.33 -11.03
CA VAL A 248 -4.80 10.33 -9.56
C VAL A 248 -5.78 11.38 -9.03
N GLN A 249 -5.89 12.54 -9.69
CA GLN A 249 -6.81 13.62 -9.31
C GLN A 249 -8.27 13.21 -9.50
N GLU A 250 -8.60 12.70 -10.68
CA GLU A 250 -9.94 12.22 -11.01
C GLU A 250 -10.32 11.06 -10.09
N TYR A 251 -9.37 10.16 -9.80
CA TYR A 251 -9.57 9.09 -8.82
C TYR A 251 -9.90 9.66 -7.45
N ASN A 252 -9.11 10.58 -6.90
CA ASN A 252 -9.38 11.12 -5.57
C ASN A 252 -10.77 11.75 -5.51
N THR A 253 -11.10 12.57 -6.50
CA THR A 253 -12.40 13.27 -6.59
C THR A 253 -13.56 12.27 -6.63
N LEU A 254 -13.51 11.29 -7.55
CA LEU A 254 -14.56 10.29 -7.69
C LEU A 254 -14.64 9.37 -6.47
N TYR A 255 -13.51 8.96 -5.90
CA TYR A 255 -13.48 8.15 -4.69
C TYR A 255 -14.15 8.84 -3.51
N GLN A 256 -13.88 10.13 -3.27
CA GLN A 256 -14.55 10.87 -2.19
C GLN A 256 -16.06 10.97 -2.45
N HIS A 257 -16.46 11.22 -3.70
CA HIS A 257 -17.88 11.24 -4.08
C HIS A 257 -18.56 9.90 -3.77
N LEU A 258 -18.02 8.79 -4.26
CA LEU A 258 -18.57 7.45 -4.04
C LEU A 258 -18.52 7.04 -2.55
N LYS A 259 -17.46 7.41 -1.84
CA LYS A 259 -17.32 7.18 -0.39
C LYS A 259 -18.41 7.90 0.40
N LYS A 260 -18.77 9.13 0.01
CA LYS A 260 -19.87 9.89 0.62
C LYS A 260 -21.23 9.28 0.25
N LYS A 261 -21.41 8.89 -1.01
CA LYS A 261 -22.67 8.36 -1.55
C LYS A 261 -23.01 6.96 -1.02
N TYR A 262 -22.05 6.05 -0.97
CA TYR A 262 -22.26 4.65 -0.63
C TYR A 262 -21.62 4.24 0.70
N GLY A 263 -20.44 4.78 1.02
CA GLY A 263 -19.59 4.24 2.09
C GLY A 263 -20.13 4.43 3.51
N LYS A 264 -20.42 5.68 3.92
CA LYS A 264 -20.74 6.00 5.32
C LYS A 264 -21.98 5.25 5.83
N GLU A 265 -23.02 5.13 5.01
CA GLU A 265 -24.25 4.46 5.42
C GLU A 265 -24.10 2.94 5.37
N MET A 266 -23.50 2.40 4.30
CA MET A 266 -23.26 0.96 4.17
C MET A 266 -22.44 0.39 5.33
N VAL A 267 -21.46 1.15 5.85
CA VAL A 267 -20.68 0.74 7.04
C VAL A 267 -21.55 0.57 8.29
N LYS A 268 -22.59 1.41 8.47
CA LYS A 268 -23.46 1.34 9.66
C LYS A 268 -24.42 0.16 9.62
N ILE A 269 -24.91 -0.17 8.43
CA ILE A 269 -25.96 -1.18 8.21
C ILE A 269 -25.38 -2.53 7.73
N TRP A 270 -24.06 -2.71 7.79
CA TRP A 270 -23.37 -3.89 7.28
C TRP A 270 -23.81 -5.18 8.00
N PRO A 271 -24.47 -6.13 7.32
CA PRO A 271 -25.04 -7.31 7.95
C PRO A 271 -24.07 -8.51 7.99
N GLU A 272 -22.90 -8.39 7.38
CA GLU A 272 -21.91 -9.46 7.28
C GLU A 272 -20.96 -9.47 8.48
N VAL A 273 -20.35 -10.62 8.76
CA VAL A 273 -19.40 -10.79 9.88
C VAL A 273 -18.03 -10.16 9.64
N THR A 274 -17.80 -9.65 8.44
CA THR A 274 -16.55 -9.02 8.02
C THR A 274 -16.46 -7.57 8.51
N ASP A 275 -15.24 -7.02 8.60
CA ASP A 275 -15.04 -5.63 8.99
C ASP A 275 -15.57 -4.66 7.91
N PRO A 276 -16.66 -3.91 8.19
CA PRO A 276 -17.25 -3.00 7.20
C PRO A 276 -16.27 -1.92 6.74
N HIS A 277 -15.40 -1.42 7.62
CA HIS A 277 -14.45 -0.37 7.24
C HIS A 277 -13.41 -0.87 6.24
N LYS A 278 -13.12 -2.17 6.25
CA LYS A 278 -12.23 -2.75 5.25
C LYS A 278 -12.95 -2.99 3.94
N PHE A 279 -14.04 -3.77 3.97
CA PHE A 279 -14.68 -4.29 2.74
C PHE A 279 -15.47 -3.22 1.98
N VAL A 280 -16.20 -2.33 2.68
CA VAL A 280 -16.96 -1.27 2.01
C VAL A 280 -16.04 -0.31 1.25
N TYR A 281 -14.98 0.17 1.90
CA TYR A 281 -14.06 1.12 1.27
C TYR A 281 -13.12 0.46 0.25
N GLU A 282 -12.92 -0.86 0.31
CA GLU A 282 -12.26 -1.64 -0.74
C GLU A 282 -13.10 -1.66 -2.01
N ASP A 283 -14.38 -2.05 -1.92
CA ASP A 283 -15.27 -2.09 -3.09
C ASP A 283 -15.53 -0.71 -3.68
N VAL A 284 -15.67 0.34 -2.85
CA VAL A 284 -15.77 1.74 -3.33
C VAL A 284 -14.52 2.16 -4.12
N ALA A 285 -13.33 1.79 -3.65
CA ALA A 285 -12.07 2.10 -4.33
C ALA A 285 -11.93 1.32 -5.66
N ILE A 286 -12.29 0.04 -5.68
CA ILE A 286 -12.29 -0.77 -6.91
C ILE A 286 -13.30 -0.22 -7.93
N ALA A 287 -14.51 0.13 -7.48
CA ALA A 287 -15.53 0.76 -8.33
C ALA A 287 -15.02 2.07 -8.94
N THR A 288 -14.39 2.94 -8.12
CA THR A 288 -13.77 4.20 -8.58
C THR A 288 -12.78 3.92 -9.72
N TYR A 289 -11.89 2.95 -9.50
CA TYR A 289 -10.86 2.58 -10.47
C TYR A 289 -11.48 2.12 -11.80
N LEU A 290 -12.43 1.18 -11.75
CA LEU A 290 -13.11 0.63 -12.92
C LEU A 290 -13.86 1.71 -13.70
N LEU A 291 -14.58 2.60 -13.03
CA LEU A 291 -15.32 3.69 -13.67
C LEU A 291 -14.41 4.62 -14.48
N LEU A 292 -13.20 4.90 -13.97
CA LEU A 292 -12.20 5.72 -14.68
C LEU A 292 -11.54 4.96 -15.84
N VAL A 293 -11.22 3.68 -15.66
CA VAL A 293 -10.76 2.81 -16.74
C VAL A 293 -11.78 2.77 -17.88
N TRP A 294 -13.06 2.59 -17.55
CA TRP A 294 -14.15 2.56 -18.51
C TRP A 294 -14.44 3.92 -19.13
N LYS A 295 -14.28 5.02 -18.39
CA LYS A 295 -14.35 6.37 -18.94
C LYS A 295 -13.29 6.56 -20.04
N LYS A 296 -12.03 6.25 -19.74
CA LYS A 296 -10.93 6.32 -20.70
C LYS A 296 -11.15 5.42 -21.93
N GLU A 297 -11.70 4.23 -21.73
CA GLU A 297 -12.06 3.31 -22.82
C GLU A 297 -13.13 3.94 -23.74
N ARG A 298 -14.21 4.50 -23.16
CA ARG A 298 -15.28 5.14 -23.95
C ARG A 298 -14.74 6.32 -24.74
N GLU A 299 -13.88 7.14 -24.15
CA GLU A 299 -13.25 8.28 -24.82
C GLU A 299 -12.38 7.82 -26.00
N HIS A 300 -11.53 6.80 -25.81
CA HIS A 300 -10.68 6.26 -26.88
C HIS A 300 -11.49 5.67 -28.05
N LYS A 301 -12.66 5.08 -27.77
CA LYS A 301 -13.50 4.45 -28.79
C LYS A 301 -14.57 5.38 -29.36
N GLY A 302 -14.70 6.61 -28.88
CA GLY A 302 -15.78 7.51 -29.25
C GLY A 302 -17.18 7.01 -28.84
N LEU A 303 -17.28 6.23 -27.75
CA LEU A 303 -18.51 5.61 -27.25
C LEU A 303 -19.09 6.36 -26.04
N SER A 304 -19.34 7.66 -26.19
CA SER A 304 -19.75 8.54 -25.09
C SER A 304 -21.05 8.11 -24.39
N ASP A 305 -22.02 7.60 -25.16
CA ASP A 305 -23.38 7.35 -24.68
C ASP A 305 -23.64 5.89 -24.23
N ARG A 306 -22.77 4.95 -24.61
CA ARG A 306 -22.93 3.53 -24.24
C ARG A 306 -22.08 3.16 -23.04
N LYS A 307 -22.72 2.74 -21.95
CA LYS A 307 -22.06 2.18 -20.76
C LYS A 307 -21.71 0.71 -20.97
N GLN A 308 -20.57 0.28 -20.41
CA GLN A 308 -20.09 -1.10 -20.44
C GLN A 308 -21.07 -2.05 -19.73
N TYR A 309 -21.40 -3.18 -20.37
CA TYR A 309 -22.04 -4.31 -19.71
C TYR A 309 -21.00 -5.22 -19.06
N PHE A 310 -21.13 -5.50 -17.77
CA PHE A 310 -20.14 -6.29 -17.02
C PHE A 310 -20.72 -7.55 -16.35
N VAL A 311 -19.87 -8.55 -16.12
CA VAL A 311 -20.17 -9.71 -15.27
C VAL A 311 -19.09 -9.88 -14.22
N ASP A 312 -19.46 -9.90 -12.94
CA ASP A 312 -18.56 -10.11 -11.81
C ASP A 312 -18.61 -11.57 -11.33
N LEU A 313 -17.49 -12.28 -11.46
CA LEU A 313 -17.37 -13.71 -11.20
C LEU A 313 -16.79 -13.95 -9.80
N GLY A 314 -17.63 -14.50 -8.91
CA GLY A 314 -17.34 -14.59 -7.48
C GLY A 314 -17.62 -13.27 -6.76
N CYS A 315 -18.77 -12.65 -7.04
CA CYS A 315 -19.09 -11.29 -6.58
C CYS A 315 -19.28 -11.16 -5.06
N GLY A 316 -19.36 -12.28 -4.33
CA GLY A 316 -19.41 -12.32 -2.87
C GLY A 316 -20.51 -11.46 -2.28
N ASN A 317 -20.14 -10.38 -1.62
CA ASN A 317 -21.08 -9.47 -0.97
C ASN A 317 -21.91 -8.63 -1.97
N GLY A 318 -21.53 -8.58 -3.26
CA GLY A 318 -22.27 -7.90 -4.32
C GLY A 318 -22.25 -6.35 -4.29
N LEU A 319 -21.53 -5.72 -3.35
CA LEU A 319 -21.45 -4.26 -3.22
C LEU A 319 -20.80 -3.62 -4.45
N LEU A 320 -19.75 -4.22 -5.00
CA LEU A 320 -19.11 -3.73 -6.22
C LEU A 320 -20.11 -3.69 -7.38
N VAL A 321 -20.86 -4.77 -7.58
CA VAL A 321 -21.93 -4.86 -8.59
C VAL A 321 -23.00 -3.80 -8.35
N HIS A 322 -23.42 -3.63 -7.08
CA HIS A 322 -24.38 -2.61 -6.70
C HIS A 322 -23.92 -1.21 -7.08
N ILE A 323 -22.70 -0.81 -6.67
CA ILE A 323 -22.15 0.52 -6.95
C ILE A 323 -22.07 0.77 -8.46
N LEU A 324 -21.47 -0.15 -9.22
CA LEU A 324 -21.31 0.02 -10.67
C LEU A 324 -22.66 0.13 -11.38
N THR A 325 -23.65 -0.66 -10.95
CA THR A 325 -25.03 -0.59 -11.46
C THR A 325 -25.70 0.75 -11.16
N GLN A 326 -25.56 1.27 -9.94
CA GLN A 326 -26.12 2.57 -9.56
C GLN A 326 -25.40 3.75 -10.23
N GLU A 327 -24.15 3.57 -10.69
CA GLU A 327 -23.43 4.52 -11.55
C GLU A 327 -23.76 4.37 -13.05
N GLY A 328 -24.80 3.58 -13.37
CA GLY A 328 -25.39 3.48 -14.71
C GLY A 328 -24.80 2.39 -15.60
N HIS A 329 -23.90 1.54 -15.09
CA HIS A 329 -23.34 0.43 -15.85
C HIS A 329 -24.20 -0.83 -15.65
N PRO A 330 -24.85 -1.38 -16.69
CA PRO A 330 -25.61 -2.61 -16.54
C PRO A 330 -24.65 -3.78 -16.23
N GLY A 331 -25.06 -4.70 -15.37
CA GLY A 331 -24.22 -5.86 -15.07
C GLY A 331 -24.88 -6.93 -14.22
N LEU A 332 -24.16 -8.01 -14.03
CA LEU A 332 -24.58 -9.21 -13.31
C LEU A 332 -23.46 -9.69 -12.36
N GLY A 333 -23.80 -9.92 -11.11
CA GLY A 333 -22.91 -10.59 -10.16
C GLY A 333 -23.27 -12.06 -9.98
N LEU A 334 -22.29 -12.94 -10.11
CA LEU A 334 -22.44 -14.38 -9.92
C LEU A 334 -21.62 -14.83 -8.73
N ASP A 335 -22.23 -15.54 -7.79
CA ASP A 335 -21.51 -16.20 -6.70
C ASP A 335 -22.07 -17.60 -6.47
N VAL A 336 -21.24 -18.51 -5.98
CA VAL A 336 -21.67 -19.85 -5.54
C VAL A 336 -22.66 -19.78 -4.39
N ARG A 337 -22.71 -18.66 -3.66
CA ARG A 337 -23.52 -18.50 -2.45
C ARG A 337 -24.16 -17.13 -2.35
N ARG A 338 -25.41 -17.12 -1.92
CA ARG A 338 -26.12 -15.90 -1.55
C ARG A 338 -25.59 -15.34 -0.23
N ARG A 339 -25.36 -14.02 -0.15
CA ARG A 339 -25.00 -13.30 1.09
C ARG A 339 -26.20 -12.58 1.68
N LYS A 340 -26.17 -12.25 2.98
CA LYS A 340 -27.31 -11.61 3.67
C LYS A 340 -27.55 -10.22 3.14
N ILE A 341 -26.47 -9.51 2.81
CA ILE A 341 -26.52 -8.15 2.25
C ILE A 341 -27.26 -8.07 0.91
N TRP A 342 -27.41 -9.18 0.17
CA TRP A 342 -28.11 -9.16 -1.12
C TRP A 342 -29.58 -8.74 -0.99
N ASP A 343 -30.22 -9.04 0.16
CA ASP A 343 -31.60 -8.63 0.46
C ASP A 343 -31.77 -7.11 0.57
N MET A 344 -30.68 -6.37 0.78
CA MET A 344 -30.70 -4.93 0.99
C MET A 344 -30.56 -4.13 -0.31
N TYR A 345 -30.14 -4.78 -1.40
CA TYR A 345 -29.95 -4.10 -2.67
C TYR A 345 -31.27 -3.97 -3.45
N PRO A 346 -31.46 -2.87 -4.20
CA PRO A 346 -32.62 -2.70 -5.07
C PRO A 346 -32.63 -3.75 -6.18
N SER A 347 -33.82 -4.04 -6.73
CA SER A 347 -34.00 -5.01 -7.83
C SER A 347 -33.24 -4.67 -9.12
N SER A 348 -32.75 -3.45 -9.26
CA SER A 348 -31.83 -3.05 -10.33
C SER A 348 -30.48 -3.76 -10.23
N THR A 349 -30.02 -4.09 -9.03
CA THR A 349 -28.77 -4.83 -8.80
C THR A 349 -29.01 -6.32 -9.03
N LYS A 350 -28.50 -6.84 -10.15
CA LYS A 350 -28.70 -8.24 -10.55
C LYS A 350 -27.62 -9.12 -9.93
N LEU A 351 -28.02 -10.01 -9.04
CA LEU A 351 -27.17 -10.99 -8.37
C LEU A 351 -27.80 -12.37 -8.47
N GLU A 352 -27.02 -13.37 -8.85
CA GLU A 352 -27.48 -14.73 -9.00
C GLU A 352 -26.58 -15.72 -8.28
N VAL A 353 -27.20 -16.71 -7.64
CA VAL A 353 -26.50 -17.86 -7.10
C VAL A 353 -26.22 -18.82 -8.25
N ARG A 354 -24.97 -18.86 -8.70
CA ARG A 354 -24.54 -19.69 -9.83
C ARG A 354 -23.11 -20.14 -9.64
N THR A 355 -22.88 -21.45 -9.74
CA THR A 355 -21.53 -22.00 -9.78
C THR A 355 -20.92 -21.75 -11.16
N ILE A 356 -19.78 -21.07 -11.16
CA ILE A 356 -18.97 -20.87 -12.38
C ILE A 356 -18.05 -22.07 -12.52
N THR A 357 -18.17 -22.78 -13.62
CA THR A 357 -17.32 -23.92 -13.97
C THR A 357 -16.60 -23.63 -15.28
N PRO A 358 -15.36 -24.09 -15.46
CA PRO A 358 -14.62 -23.84 -16.69
C PRO A 358 -15.13 -24.77 -17.80
N CYS A 359 -16.28 -24.41 -18.36
CA CYS A 359 -16.92 -25.07 -19.47
C CYS A 359 -17.71 -24.04 -20.31
N ALA A 360 -18.23 -24.47 -21.46
CA ALA A 360 -18.92 -23.60 -22.41
C ALA A 360 -20.17 -22.90 -21.82
N SER A 361 -20.81 -23.50 -20.81
CA SER A 361 -21.99 -22.91 -20.15
C SER A 361 -21.67 -21.67 -19.29
N SER A 362 -20.39 -21.43 -18.99
CA SER A 362 -19.93 -20.27 -18.22
C SER A 362 -19.27 -19.20 -19.11
N LEU A 363 -19.74 -19.07 -20.35
CA LEU A 363 -19.32 -18.03 -21.29
C LEU A 363 -20.31 -16.86 -21.32
N PHE A 364 -19.79 -15.66 -21.57
CA PHE A 364 -20.57 -14.41 -21.55
C PHE A 364 -20.35 -13.61 -22.84
N PRO A 365 -20.88 -14.07 -23.99
CA PRO A 365 -20.59 -13.45 -25.30
C PRO A 365 -21.07 -11.99 -25.42
N GLN A 366 -22.02 -11.58 -24.58
CA GLN A 366 -22.54 -10.22 -24.54
C GLN A 366 -21.78 -9.30 -23.56
N ALA A 367 -20.89 -9.84 -22.72
CA ALA A 367 -20.13 -9.06 -21.76
C ALA A 367 -19.06 -8.21 -22.46
N ASP A 368 -19.04 -6.91 -22.15
CA ASP A 368 -17.92 -6.06 -22.51
C ASP A 368 -16.74 -6.32 -21.55
N TRP A 369 -17.04 -6.60 -20.28
CA TRP A 369 -16.05 -6.78 -19.21
C TRP A 369 -16.40 -7.94 -18.27
N LEU A 370 -15.40 -8.76 -17.94
CA LEU A 370 -15.42 -9.67 -16.79
C LEU A 370 -14.64 -9.08 -15.61
N ILE A 371 -15.18 -9.20 -14.41
CA ILE A 371 -14.54 -8.74 -13.17
C ILE A 371 -14.24 -9.97 -12.31
N GLY A 372 -13.00 -10.04 -11.82
CA GLY A 372 -12.55 -10.98 -10.80
C GLY A 372 -11.99 -10.23 -9.61
N ASN A 373 -12.85 -9.75 -8.71
CA ASN A 373 -12.42 -9.11 -7.48
C ASN A 373 -12.16 -10.17 -6.40
N HIS A 374 -10.89 -10.49 -6.14
CA HIS A 374 -10.53 -11.48 -5.12
C HIS A 374 -11.22 -12.84 -5.34
N SER A 375 -11.34 -13.25 -6.61
CA SER A 375 -12.14 -14.38 -7.07
C SER A 375 -11.56 -15.78 -6.74
N ASP A 376 -10.61 -15.87 -5.81
CA ASP A 376 -10.04 -17.10 -5.27
C ASP A 376 -9.69 -18.15 -6.35
N GLU A 377 -10.34 -19.32 -6.34
CA GLU A 377 -10.10 -20.45 -7.26
C GLU A 377 -10.40 -20.09 -8.73
N LEU A 378 -11.21 -19.05 -8.98
CA LEU A 378 -11.52 -18.57 -10.34
C LEU A 378 -10.45 -17.63 -10.91
N THR A 379 -9.49 -17.18 -10.10
CA THR A 379 -8.40 -16.28 -10.53
C THR A 379 -7.72 -16.75 -11.83
N PRO A 380 -7.20 -17.99 -11.95
CA PRO A 380 -6.56 -18.44 -13.19
C PRO A 380 -7.55 -18.61 -14.35
N TRP A 381 -8.84 -18.80 -14.06
CA TRP A 381 -9.87 -19.01 -15.08
C TRP A 381 -10.41 -17.73 -15.69
N LEU A 382 -10.34 -16.59 -15.00
CA LEU A 382 -10.95 -15.35 -15.46
C LEU A 382 -10.45 -14.93 -16.87
N PRO A 383 -9.12 -14.92 -17.16
CA PRO A 383 -8.64 -14.59 -18.50
C PRO A 383 -9.06 -15.64 -19.55
N VAL A 384 -9.12 -16.93 -19.18
CA VAL A 384 -9.56 -18.00 -20.07
C VAL A 384 -11.04 -17.83 -20.46
N ILE A 385 -11.89 -17.54 -19.48
CA ILE A 385 -13.33 -17.31 -19.71
C ILE A 385 -13.52 -16.05 -20.57
N ALA A 386 -12.79 -14.97 -20.30
CA ALA A 386 -12.85 -13.75 -21.11
C ALA A 386 -12.48 -14.05 -22.58
N ALA A 387 -11.35 -14.73 -22.81
CA ALA A 387 -10.87 -15.08 -24.14
C ALA A 387 -11.84 -15.98 -24.91
N ARG A 388 -12.49 -16.92 -24.23
CA ARG A 388 -13.45 -17.84 -24.85
C ARG A 388 -14.86 -17.25 -24.96
N SER A 389 -15.17 -16.14 -24.27
CA SER A 389 -16.50 -15.51 -24.31
C SER A 389 -16.70 -14.68 -25.58
N SER A 390 -15.74 -13.81 -25.90
CA SER A 390 -15.78 -12.98 -27.12
C SER A 390 -14.41 -12.35 -27.39
N PRO A 391 -14.00 -12.18 -28.66
CA PRO A 391 -12.78 -11.44 -29.02
C PRO A 391 -12.78 -9.96 -28.59
N SER A 392 -13.94 -9.41 -28.26
CA SER A 392 -14.06 -8.04 -27.76
C SER A 392 -14.16 -7.95 -26.23
N CYS A 393 -14.22 -9.09 -25.53
CA CYS A 393 -14.37 -9.15 -24.08
C CYS A 393 -13.07 -8.72 -23.40
N ARG A 394 -13.20 -7.92 -22.34
CA ARG A 394 -12.10 -7.42 -21.51
C ARG A 394 -12.21 -8.02 -20.13
N PHE A 395 -11.16 -7.87 -19.33
CA PHE A 395 -11.26 -8.22 -17.93
C PHE A 395 -10.49 -7.29 -17.00
N PHE A 396 -10.98 -7.21 -15.77
CA PHE A 396 -10.26 -6.75 -14.60
C PHE A 396 -10.10 -7.91 -13.63
N LEU A 397 -8.88 -8.16 -13.17
CA LEU A 397 -8.59 -9.25 -12.24
C LEU A 397 -7.74 -8.73 -11.07
N LEU A 398 -8.19 -8.96 -9.85
CA LEU A 398 -7.50 -8.61 -8.60
C LEU A 398 -7.24 -9.87 -7.76
N PRO A 399 -6.12 -10.57 -7.96
CA PRO A 399 -5.82 -11.81 -7.26
C PRO A 399 -5.57 -11.63 -5.75
N CYS A 400 -6.08 -12.55 -4.93
CA CYS A 400 -5.82 -12.63 -3.49
C CYS A 400 -5.07 -13.91 -3.08
N CYS A 401 -5.66 -15.05 -3.40
CA CYS A 401 -5.23 -16.39 -3.01
C CYS A 401 -4.58 -17.11 -4.19
N ALA A 402 -3.51 -17.86 -3.92
CA ALA A 402 -2.75 -18.54 -4.96
C ALA A 402 -3.33 -19.92 -5.26
N TYR A 403 -3.97 -20.06 -6.43
CA TYR A 403 -4.63 -21.28 -6.89
C TYR A 403 -4.18 -21.67 -8.30
N GLU A 404 -4.21 -22.98 -8.56
CA GLU A 404 -4.06 -23.59 -9.88
C GLU A 404 -5.42 -23.79 -10.57
N PHE A 405 -5.39 -24.16 -11.85
CA PHE A 405 -6.59 -24.47 -12.65
C PHE A 405 -7.44 -25.61 -12.07
N ASP A 406 -6.84 -26.59 -11.39
CA ASP A 406 -7.56 -27.69 -10.73
C ASP A 406 -8.15 -27.32 -9.35
N GLY A 407 -7.96 -26.07 -8.91
CA GLY A 407 -8.40 -25.58 -7.60
C GLY A 407 -7.45 -25.95 -6.45
N SER A 408 -6.32 -26.60 -6.72
CA SER A 408 -5.27 -26.82 -5.73
C SER A 408 -4.50 -25.52 -5.44
N LYS A 409 -3.72 -25.50 -4.35
CA LYS A 409 -2.90 -24.33 -4.00
C LYS A 409 -1.66 -24.29 -4.89
N TYR A 410 -1.46 -23.15 -5.54
CA TYR A 410 -0.26 -22.87 -6.33
C TYR A 410 1.01 -23.09 -5.51
N GLN A 411 1.96 -23.81 -6.11
CA GLN A 411 3.27 -24.05 -5.52
C GLN A 411 4.27 -23.08 -6.12
N ARG A 412 5.03 -22.40 -5.26
CA ARG A 412 6.05 -21.45 -5.69
C ARG A 412 7.11 -22.15 -6.53
N GLU A 413 7.40 -21.61 -7.70
CA GLU A 413 8.42 -22.10 -8.63
C GLU A 413 9.71 -21.29 -8.49
N ASN A 414 9.60 -19.97 -8.29
CA ASN A 414 10.76 -19.11 -8.11
C ASN A 414 11.04 -18.81 -6.64
N SER A 415 12.09 -19.42 -6.10
CA SER A 415 12.48 -19.23 -4.69
C SER A 415 13.09 -17.87 -4.39
N SER A 416 13.56 -17.13 -5.41
CA SER A 416 14.18 -15.80 -5.28
C SER A 416 13.19 -14.68 -4.99
N CYS A 417 11.88 -14.90 -5.21
CA CYS A 417 10.83 -13.94 -4.93
C CYS A 417 9.80 -14.47 -3.93
N SER A 418 8.92 -13.58 -3.45
CA SER A 418 7.83 -13.98 -2.57
C SER A 418 6.79 -14.82 -3.33
N LEU A 419 6.10 -15.74 -2.64
CA LEU A 419 5.00 -16.52 -3.23
C LEU A 419 3.97 -15.63 -3.96
N TYR A 420 3.68 -14.45 -3.41
CA TYR A 420 2.75 -13.52 -4.05
C TYR A 420 3.29 -12.95 -5.36
N SER A 421 4.56 -12.55 -5.37
CA SER A 421 5.21 -12.03 -6.58
C SER A 421 5.29 -13.10 -7.67
N ASP A 422 5.68 -14.32 -7.30
CA ASP A 422 5.73 -15.46 -8.22
C ASP A 422 4.35 -15.77 -8.80
N TYR A 423 3.33 -15.79 -7.94
CA TYR A 423 1.95 -16.00 -8.37
C TYR A 423 1.43 -14.88 -9.29
N MET A 424 1.84 -13.62 -9.09
CA MET A 424 1.48 -12.54 -10.03
C MET A 424 2.11 -12.76 -11.41
N SER A 425 3.36 -13.23 -11.47
CA SER A 425 4.01 -13.59 -12.73
C SER A 425 3.31 -14.77 -13.42
N TYR A 426 2.85 -15.77 -12.65
CA TYR A 426 2.04 -16.86 -13.17
C TYR A 426 0.70 -16.39 -13.73
N VAL A 427 -0.03 -15.53 -13.01
CA VAL A 427 -1.30 -14.97 -13.52
C VAL A 427 -1.06 -14.13 -14.79
N LEU A 428 0.04 -13.38 -14.85
CA LEU A 428 0.40 -12.62 -16.04
C LEU A 428 0.63 -13.54 -17.26
N SER A 429 1.35 -14.65 -17.09
CA SER A 429 1.59 -15.60 -18.18
C SER A 429 0.30 -16.25 -18.68
N ILE A 430 -0.68 -16.51 -17.80
CA ILE A 430 -2.03 -16.94 -18.22
C ILE A 430 -2.67 -15.89 -19.12
N CYS A 431 -2.60 -14.61 -18.75
CA CYS A 431 -3.19 -13.52 -19.54
C CYS A 431 -2.54 -13.42 -20.93
N GLU A 432 -1.22 -13.59 -21.01
CA GLU A 432 -0.46 -13.58 -22.26
C GLU A 432 -0.80 -14.78 -23.15
N VAL A 433 -0.91 -15.98 -22.59
CA VAL A 433 -1.36 -17.20 -23.28
C VAL A 433 -2.78 -17.05 -23.82
N CYS A 434 -3.64 -16.37 -23.07
CA CYS A 434 -5.01 -16.03 -23.51
C CYS A 434 -5.03 -14.95 -24.60
N GLY A 435 -3.87 -14.40 -25.00
CA GLY A 435 -3.72 -13.47 -26.10
C GLY A 435 -3.98 -12.02 -25.76
N PHE A 436 -4.11 -11.67 -24.46
CA PHE A 436 -4.40 -10.30 -24.05
C PHE A 436 -3.17 -9.41 -24.04
N THR A 437 -3.34 -8.16 -24.50
CA THR A 437 -2.49 -7.06 -24.04
C THR A 437 -2.87 -6.71 -22.61
N THR A 438 -2.01 -7.10 -21.67
CA THR A 438 -2.28 -7.01 -20.23
C THR A 438 -1.49 -5.85 -19.60
N SER A 439 -2.18 -4.94 -18.94
CA SER A 439 -1.58 -3.91 -18.11
C SER A 439 -1.67 -4.30 -16.63
N VAL A 440 -0.64 -3.97 -15.86
CA VAL A 440 -0.57 -4.23 -14.41
C VAL A 440 -0.60 -2.90 -13.67
N ASP A 441 -1.44 -2.79 -12.65
CA ASP A 441 -1.49 -1.60 -11.78
C ASP A 441 -1.56 -2.01 -10.30
N ARG A 442 -1.26 -1.07 -9.42
CA ARG A 442 -1.36 -1.18 -7.97
C ARG A 442 -2.45 -0.27 -7.43
N LEU A 443 -3.51 -0.87 -6.89
CA LEU A 443 -4.65 -0.17 -6.34
C LEU A 443 -4.38 0.44 -4.96
N ARG A 444 -5.12 1.51 -4.64
CA ARG A 444 -5.13 2.17 -3.33
C ARG A 444 -6.31 1.71 -2.47
N ILE A 445 -6.29 0.43 -2.12
CA ILE A 445 -7.30 -0.26 -1.29
C ILE A 445 -6.74 -0.64 0.09
N PRO A 446 -7.59 -0.88 1.11
CA PRO A 446 -7.18 -1.37 2.44
C PRO A 446 -6.80 -2.86 2.45
N SER A 447 -6.02 -3.31 1.48
CA SER A 447 -5.54 -4.69 1.31
C SER A 447 -4.05 -4.76 0.99
N THR A 448 -3.40 -5.84 1.41
CA THR A 448 -2.04 -6.17 0.99
C THR A 448 -2.01 -6.81 -0.40
N LYS A 449 -3.15 -7.32 -0.87
CA LYS A 449 -3.36 -7.93 -2.19
C LYS A 449 -4.00 -6.89 -3.09
N ARG A 450 -3.16 -6.08 -3.74
CA ARG A 450 -3.58 -4.83 -4.40
C ARG A 450 -3.00 -4.65 -5.80
N ILE A 451 -2.37 -5.69 -6.36
CA ILE A 451 -1.91 -5.70 -7.75
C ILE A 451 -3.04 -6.28 -8.59
N CYS A 452 -3.49 -5.52 -9.58
CA CYS A 452 -4.53 -5.95 -10.52
C CYS A 452 -3.99 -6.04 -11.95
N PHE A 453 -4.67 -6.85 -12.76
CA PHE A 453 -4.42 -7.05 -14.18
C PHE A 453 -5.62 -6.53 -14.97
N ILE A 454 -5.36 -5.81 -16.05
CA ILE A 454 -6.37 -5.37 -17.02
C ILE A 454 -6.03 -5.94 -18.39
N GLY A 455 -6.89 -6.78 -18.94
CA GLY A 455 -6.79 -7.27 -20.32
C GLY A 455 -7.70 -6.49 -21.25
N TYR A 456 -7.16 -5.80 -22.25
CA TYR A 456 -7.92 -4.91 -23.16
C TYR A 456 -8.29 -5.52 -24.50
N GLU A 457 -7.31 -6.02 -25.24
CA GLU A 457 -7.48 -6.44 -26.63
C GLU A 457 -6.77 -7.76 -26.85
N HIS A 458 -7.40 -8.63 -27.65
CA HIS A 458 -6.78 -9.82 -28.18
C HIS A 458 -5.84 -9.42 -29.33
N ARG A 459 -4.61 -9.92 -29.33
CA ARG A 459 -3.61 -9.63 -30.38
C ARG A 459 -3.86 -10.36 -31.70
N TYR A 460 -5.07 -10.88 -31.93
CA TYR A 460 -5.34 -11.93 -32.89
C TYR A 460 -6.62 -11.68 -33.68
N ASP A 461 -6.51 -11.88 -34.99
CA ASP A 461 -7.53 -11.94 -36.04
C ASP A 461 -8.33 -13.27 -35.97
N ALA A 462 -9.48 -13.34 -36.66
CA ALA A 462 -10.43 -14.46 -36.56
C ALA A 462 -9.81 -15.84 -36.82
N ASP A 463 -8.87 -15.95 -37.77
CA ASP A 463 -8.12 -17.19 -38.08
C ASP A 463 -7.22 -17.67 -36.94
N ARG A 464 -6.85 -16.77 -36.02
CA ARG A 464 -5.99 -17.11 -34.88
C ARG A 464 -6.78 -17.56 -33.65
N ALA A 465 -8.10 -17.38 -33.60
CA ALA A 465 -8.92 -17.77 -32.45
C ALA A 465 -8.84 -19.28 -32.15
N GLU A 466 -8.87 -20.14 -33.17
CA GLU A 466 -8.74 -21.59 -33.01
C GLU A 466 -7.33 -21.99 -32.52
N LYS A 467 -6.29 -21.33 -33.04
CA LYS A 467 -4.90 -21.54 -32.59
C LYS A 467 -4.74 -21.12 -31.12
N THR A 468 -5.26 -19.95 -30.75
CA THR A 468 -5.25 -19.47 -29.36
C THR A 468 -6.03 -20.41 -28.45
N GLY A 469 -7.19 -20.92 -28.88
CA GLY A 469 -7.95 -21.93 -28.15
C GLY A 469 -7.13 -23.18 -27.83
N ARG A 470 -6.38 -23.69 -28.82
CA ARG A 470 -5.44 -24.81 -28.63
C ARG A 470 -4.30 -24.47 -27.67
N THR A 471 -3.64 -23.33 -27.84
CA THR A 471 -2.54 -22.90 -26.96
C THR A 471 -3.01 -22.71 -25.51
N ILE A 472 -4.21 -22.14 -25.29
CA ILE A 472 -4.81 -22.05 -23.96
C ILE A 472 -5.00 -23.44 -23.36
N GLN A 473 -5.55 -24.39 -24.14
CA GLN A 473 -5.78 -25.74 -23.65
C GLN A 473 -4.46 -26.47 -23.33
N GLU A 474 -3.46 -26.37 -24.21
CA GLU A 474 -2.12 -26.92 -23.97
C GLU A 474 -1.48 -26.37 -22.69
N PHE A 475 -1.65 -25.07 -22.42
CA PHE A 475 -1.17 -24.46 -21.19
C PHE A 475 -1.90 -25.01 -19.96
N ILE A 476 -3.23 -25.07 -19.98
CA ILE A 476 -4.03 -25.65 -18.89
C ILE A 476 -3.59 -27.10 -18.63
N ASP A 477 -3.46 -27.90 -19.68
CA ASP A 477 -3.05 -29.31 -19.59
C ASP A 477 -1.63 -29.46 -19.02
N SER A 478 -0.73 -28.51 -19.32
CA SER A 478 0.63 -28.49 -18.77
C SER A 478 0.69 -28.18 -17.26
N ARG A 479 -0.33 -27.47 -16.75
CA ARG A 479 -0.49 -27.13 -15.33
C ARG A 479 -1.32 -28.15 -14.55
N GLY A 480 -2.10 -28.99 -15.23
CA GLY A 480 -2.98 -30.00 -14.62
C GLY A 480 -2.25 -31.19 -14.01
N SER A 481 -2.87 -31.85 -13.03
CA SER A 481 -2.37 -33.10 -12.47
C SER A 481 -2.31 -34.23 -13.52
N LYS A 482 -1.37 -35.18 -13.39
CA LYS A 482 -1.05 -36.25 -14.36
C LYS A 482 -2.20 -37.19 -14.77
N ASN A 483 -3.40 -37.06 -14.19
CA ASN A 483 -4.58 -37.83 -14.56
C ASN A 483 -5.30 -37.13 -15.72
N LYS A 484 -4.94 -37.51 -16.95
CA LYS A 484 -5.61 -37.02 -18.16
C LYS A 484 -7.03 -37.60 -18.23
N VAL A 485 -8.04 -36.80 -17.92
CA VAL A 485 -9.41 -37.10 -18.35
C VAL A 485 -9.54 -36.67 -19.81
N LYS A 486 -9.83 -37.62 -20.70
CA LYS A 486 -10.24 -37.30 -22.08
C LYS A 486 -11.65 -36.71 -22.04
N ASN A 487 -11.76 -35.41 -21.77
CA ASN A 487 -13.03 -34.71 -21.90
C ASN A 487 -13.26 -34.33 -23.36
N ASP A 488 -14.47 -34.61 -23.84
CA ASP A 488 -14.94 -34.10 -25.13
C ASP A 488 -15.19 -32.59 -24.98
N LEU A 489 -14.21 -31.80 -25.44
CA LEU A 489 -14.25 -30.33 -25.42
C LEU A 489 -15.37 -29.74 -26.29
N THR A 490 -16.03 -30.56 -27.11
CA THR A 490 -17.16 -30.15 -27.97
C THR A 490 -18.52 -30.29 -27.28
N SER A 491 -18.60 -30.98 -26.13
CA SER A 491 -19.82 -31.06 -25.33
C SER A 491 -20.03 -29.77 -24.51
N PRO A 492 -21.26 -29.23 -24.43
CA PRO A 492 -21.59 -28.08 -23.57
C PRO A 492 -21.24 -28.28 -22.09
N GLU A 493 -21.17 -29.54 -21.65
CA GLU A 493 -20.87 -29.96 -20.27
C GLU A 493 -19.40 -30.44 -20.11
N GLY A 494 -18.61 -30.42 -21.19
CA GLY A 494 -17.20 -30.81 -21.17
C GLY A 494 -16.36 -29.81 -20.38
N TYR A 495 -15.82 -30.22 -19.24
CA TYR A 495 -14.94 -29.40 -18.43
C TYR A 495 -13.57 -29.23 -19.11
N TRP A 496 -13.04 -28.01 -19.11
CA TRP A 496 -11.71 -27.70 -19.64
C TRP A 496 -10.57 -28.22 -18.74
N SER A 497 -10.87 -28.57 -17.48
CA SER A 497 -9.99 -29.31 -16.57
C SER A 497 -10.77 -29.92 -15.39
N GLU A 498 -10.08 -30.69 -14.52
CA GLU A 498 -10.58 -31.12 -13.20
C GLU A 498 -10.72 -29.94 -12.21
N PHE A 499 -11.57 -28.96 -12.50
CA PHE A 499 -11.84 -27.85 -11.59
C PHE A 499 -12.84 -28.26 -10.52
N LYS A 500 -12.46 -28.04 -9.25
CA LYS A 500 -13.38 -28.22 -8.12
C LYS A 500 -13.86 -26.86 -7.61
N PRO A 501 -15.12 -26.47 -7.88
CA PRO A 501 -15.67 -25.25 -7.30
C PRO A 501 -15.74 -25.36 -5.77
N ARG A 502 -15.77 -24.20 -5.11
CA ARG A 502 -16.05 -24.10 -3.68
C ARG A 502 -17.44 -24.69 -3.39
N GLU A 503 -17.57 -25.37 -2.25
CA GLU A 503 -18.86 -25.91 -1.80
C GLU A 503 -19.92 -24.79 -1.73
N ASP A 504 -21.20 -25.12 -1.80
CA ASP A 504 -22.32 -24.19 -1.65
C ASP A 504 -22.55 -23.76 -0.18
N LYS A 505 -22.04 -24.53 0.79
CA LYS A 505 -22.21 -24.27 2.23
C LYS A 505 -20.90 -23.83 2.90
N GLU A 506 -20.95 -22.75 3.66
CA GLU A 506 -19.82 -22.32 4.49
C GLU A 506 -19.81 -23.16 5.77
N VAL A 507 -18.90 -24.13 5.86
CA VAL A 507 -18.62 -24.77 7.14
C VAL A 507 -17.96 -23.70 8.02
N VAL A 508 -18.59 -23.36 9.16
CA VAL A 508 -18.10 -22.34 10.08
C VAL A 508 -16.77 -22.82 10.68
N ARG A 509 -15.65 -22.30 10.19
CA ARG A 509 -14.30 -22.63 10.69
C ARG A 509 -13.86 -21.64 11.75
N ASN A 510 -14.48 -21.74 12.92
CA ASN A 510 -14.09 -21.00 14.12
C ASN A 510 -13.49 -21.99 15.15
N CYS A 511 -12.43 -21.58 15.86
CA CYS A 511 -11.91 -22.28 17.04
C CYS A 511 -13.01 -22.65 18.06
N THR A 512 -14.16 -21.98 18.06
CA THR A 512 -15.30 -22.27 18.94
C THR A 512 -16.05 -23.56 18.60
N GLN A 513 -15.82 -24.14 17.41
CA GLN A 513 -16.38 -25.45 17.01
C GLN A 513 -15.37 -26.60 17.13
N LEU A 514 -14.14 -26.31 17.58
CA LEU A 514 -13.20 -27.36 17.93
C LEU A 514 -13.70 -28.07 19.20
N ASP A 515 -13.47 -29.37 19.25
CA ASP A 515 -13.67 -30.15 20.46
C ASP A 515 -12.87 -29.49 21.60
N LYS A 516 -13.57 -29.04 22.64
CA LYS A 516 -12.96 -28.35 23.79
C LYS A 516 -11.87 -29.22 24.43
N SER A 517 -12.07 -30.54 24.43
CA SER A 517 -11.09 -31.49 24.96
C SER A 517 -9.78 -31.48 24.17
N LEU A 518 -9.85 -31.40 22.82
CA LEU A 518 -8.66 -31.31 21.98
C LEU A 518 -7.88 -30.01 22.23
N LEU A 519 -8.58 -28.90 22.45
CA LEU A 519 -7.94 -27.62 22.73
C LEU A 519 -7.26 -27.62 24.09
N GLU A 520 -7.96 -28.08 25.13
CA GLU A 520 -7.45 -28.21 26.49
C GLU A 520 -6.24 -29.16 26.55
N ASP A 521 -6.30 -30.28 25.83
CA ASP A 521 -5.18 -31.21 25.67
C ASP A 521 -3.92 -30.54 25.11
N ILE A 522 -4.09 -29.74 24.04
CA ILE A 522 -2.95 -29.08 23.38
C ILE A 522 -2.40 -27.98 24.27
N VAL A 523 -3.27 -27.19 24.92
CA VAL A 523 -2.86 -26.18 25.90
C VAL A 523 -2.09 -26.83 27.04
N SER A 524 -2.59 -27.92 27.61
CA SER A 524 -1.91 -28.68 28.67
C SER A 524 -0.54 -29.21 28.22
N LEU A 525 -0.46 -29.77 27.01
CA LEU A 525 0.78 -30.31 26.48
C LEU A 525 1.84 -29.21 26.26
N VAL A 526 1.44 -28.07 25.69
CA VAL A 526 2.33 -26.92 25.50
C VAL A 526 2.78 -26.35 26.86
N SER A 527 1.86 -26.18 27.81
CA SER A 527 2.20 -25.73 29.16
C SER A 527 3.23 -26.64 29.83
N ARG A 528 3.07 -27.96 29.73
CA ARG A 528 4.01 -28.94 30.28
C ARG A 528 5.39 -28.85 29.64
N ILE A 529 5.44 -28.71 28.31
CA ILE A 529 6.71 -28.52 27.58
C ILE A 529 7.44 -27.28 28.08
N LEU A 530 6.72 -26.18 28.33
CA LEU A 530 7.31 -24.95 28.86
C LEU A 530 7.75 -25.12 30.32
N LEU A 531 6.94 -25.74 31.17
CA LEU A 531 7.26 -25.97 32.59
C LEU A 531 8.49 -26.86 32.78
N ASN A 532 8.70 -27.85 31.91
CA ASN A 532 9.86 -28.74 31.95
C ASN A 532 11.20 -28.05 31.69
N LYS A 533 11.20 -26.79 31.24
CA LYS A 533 12.42 -25.99 31.10
C LYS A 533 12.90 -25.37 32.42
N HIS A 534 12.13 -25.52 33.51
CA HIS A 534 12.48 -25.18 34.89
C HIS A 534 13.19 -23.82 35.05
N ARG A 535 12.45 -22.73 34.79
CA ARG A 535 12.92 -21.37 35.03
C ARG A 535 12.20 -20.80 36.25
N ASN A 536 12.84 -20.90 37.40
CA ASN A 536 12.27 -20.37 38.64
C ASN A 536 12.52 -18.87 38.75
N ILE A 537 11.50 -18.13 39.19
CA ILE A 537 11.60 -16.72 39.57
C ILE A 537 11.37 -16.59 41.07
N SER A 538 12.11 -15.71 41.73
CA SER A 538 11.84 -15.34 43.13
C SER A 538 10.65 -14.40 43.17
N VAL A 539 9.68 -14.70 44.03
CA VAL A 539 8.48 -13.90 44.25
C VAL A 539 8.35 -13.59 45.74
N ALA A 540 8.19 -12.31 46.05
CA ALA A 540 7.91 -11.87 47.41
C ALA A 540 6.55 -12.41 47.87
N SER A 541 6.54 -13.22 48.93
CA SER A 541 5.30 -13.65 49.57
C SER A 541 4.76 -12.56 50.50
N ILE A 542 3.49 -12.69 50.88
CA ILE A 542 2.83 -11.81 51.86
C ILE A 542 3.46 -11.95 53.26
N ASP A 543 4.08 -13.09 53.55
CA ASP A 543 4.65 -13.43 54.85
C ASP A 543 6.16 -13.11 54.95
N GLY A 544 6.76 -12.51 53.91
CA GLY A 544 8.17 -12.09 53.90
C GLY A 544 9.18 -13.18 53.54
N GLU A 545 8.74 -14.42 53.29
CA GLU A 545 9.60 -15.49 52.76
C GLU A 545 9.66 -15.46 51.22
N GLU A 546 10.86 -15.61 50.64
CA GLU A 546 11.04 -15.73 49.19
C GLU A 546 10.53 -17.09 48.70
N ARG A 547 9.48 -17.09 47.87
CA ARG A 547 8.97 -18.29 47.22
C ARG A 547 9.48 -18.38 45.79
N MET A 548 10.01 -19.54 45.42
CA MET A 548 10.40 -19.85 44.05
C MET A 548 9.17 -20.34 43.27
N TRP A 549 8.92 -19.75 42.10
CA TRP A 549 7.83 -20.15 41.20
C TRP A 549 8.35 -20.45 39.81
N ASN A 550 7.98 -21.60 39.24
CA ASN A 550 8.42 -22.03 37.93
C ASN A 550 7.69 -21.25 36.82
N ALA A 551 8.35 -20.24 36.28
CA ALA A 551 7.81 -19.42 35.20
C ALA A 551 7.98 -20.02 33.80
N GLY A 552 8.46 -21.28 33.72
CA GLY A 552 8.66 -22.02 32.47
C GLY A 552 9.69 -21.40 31.52
N GLY A 553 9.99 -22.13 30.45
CA GLY A 553 10.89 -21.70 29.39
C GLY A 553 10.25 -20.75 28.39
N CYS A 554 11.09 -20.21 27.52
CA CYS A 554 10.70 -19.52 26.29
C CYS A 554 11.17 -20.37 25.11
N LEU A 555 10.25 -20.77 24.23
CA LEU A 555 10.55 -21.66 23.10
C LEU A 555 10.09 -21.04 21.79
N MET A 556 10.79 -21.37 20.72
CA MET A 556 10.36 -21.02 19.37
C MET A 556 9.13 -21.85 19.00
N LEU A 557 8.18 -21.26 18.26
CA LEU A 557 6.93 -21.93 17.88
C LEU A 557 7.16 -23.20 17.06
N ASN A 558 8.26 -23.28 16.31
CA ASN A 558 8.65 -24.48 15.56
C ASN A 558 9.08 -25.63 16.50
N GLU A 559 9.80 -25.35 17.59
CA GLU A 559 10.19 -26.34 18.60
C GLU A 559 8.96 -26.92 19.30
N VAL A 560 8.01 -26.05 19.67
CA VAL A 560 6.74 -26.49 20.24
C VAL A 560 5.96 -27.33 19.23
N ALA A 561 5.89 -26.91 17.97
CA ALA A 561 5.23 -27.69 16.92
C ALA A 561 5.91 -29.06 16.67
N GLN A 562 7.24 -29.18 16.84
CA GLN A 562 7.94 -30.46 16.69
C GLN A 562 7.68 -31.40 17.87
N ALA A 563 7.48 -30.86 19.07
CA ALA A 563 7.20 -31.63 20.27
C ALA A 563 5.73 -32.11 20.37
N LEU A 564 4.82 -31.56 19.57
CA LEU A 564 3.41 -31.94 19.54
C LEU A 564 3.14 -33.11 18.58
N PRO A 565 2.21 -34.05 18.91
CA PRO A 565 1.81 -35.12 18.00
C PRO A 565 1.31 -34.59 16.64
N ARG A 566 1.83 -35.16 15.55
CA ARG A 566 1.51 -34.74 14.18
C ARG A 566 0.01 -34.79 13.88
N GLU A 567 -0.72 -35.75 14.43
CA GLU A 567 -2.17 -35.88 14.21
C GLU A 567 -2.96 -34.73 14.85
N LYS A 568 -2.58 -34.27 16.05
CA LYS A 568 -3.20 -33.09 16.70
C LYS A 568 -2.91 -31.80 15.89
N LEU A 569 -1.71 -31.67 15.34
CA LEU A 569 -1.34 -30.53 14.47
C LEU A 569 -2.05 -30.56 13.12
N LYS A 570 -2.23 -31.73 12.52
CA LYS A 570 -3.04 -31.90 11.30
C LYS A 570 -4.49 -31.55 11.57
N HIS A 571 -5.05 -31.98 12.71
CA HIS A 571 -6.42 -31.65 13.10
C HIS A 571 -6.61 -30.14 13.28
N LEU A 572 -5.67 -29.46 13.95
CA LEU A 572 -5.62 -28.00 14.05
C LEU A 572 -5.55 -27.31 12.67
N LYS A 573 -4.65 -27.77 11.79
CA LYS A 573 -4.48 -27.23 10.42
C LYS A 573 -5.71 -27.45 9.54
N LYS A 574 -6.36 -28.63 9.65
CA LYS A 574 -7.55 -28.99 8.86
C LYS A 574 -8.74 -28.08 9.19
N GLN A 575 -8.80 -27.56 10.42
CA GLN A 575 -9.84 -26.66 10.92
C GLN A 575 -9.41 -25.18 10.89
N CYS A 576 -8.46 -24.83 10.01
CA CYS A 576 -7.99 -23.46 9.74
C CYS A 576 -7.38 -22.69 10.92
N SER A 577 -7.01 -23.37 12.02
CA SER A 577 -6.43 -22.73 13.20
C SER A 577 -5.00 -23.25 13.43
N GLY A 578 -4.00 -22.43 13.10
CA GLY A 578 -2.60 -22.77 13.39
C GLY A 578 -2.31 -22.78 14.90
N LEU A 579 -1.28 -23.53 15.32
CA LEU A 579 -0.81 -23.57 16.72
C LEU A 579 -0.61 -22.15 17.30
N GLN A 580 0.00 -21.25 16.53
CA GLN A 580 0.21 -19.87 16.95
C GLN A 580 -1.11 -19.13 17.24
N THR A 581 -2.14 -19.34 16.43
CA THR A 581 -3.47 -18.73 16.63
C THR A 581 -4.12 -19.27 17.89
N LEU A 582 -4.04 -20.58 18.13
CA LEU A 582 -4.56 -21.21 19.35
C LEU A 582 -3.92 -20.59 20.60
N LEU A 583 -2.59 -20.46 20.62
CA LEU A 583 -1.85 -19.91 21.75
C LEU A 583 -2.13 -18.41 21.95
N LYS A 584 -2.31 -17.65 20.86
CA LYS A 584 -2.74 -16.24 20.93
C LYS A 584 -4.16 -16.10 21.48
N ASN A 585 -5.06 -17.02 21.16
CA ASN A 585 -6.42 -17.00 21.72
C ASN A 585 -6.42 -17.32 23.21
N HIS A 586 -5.50 -18.17 23.67
CA HIS A 586 -5.23 -18.47 25.09
C HIS A 586 -4.26 -17.47 25.73
N HIS A 587 -4.44 -16.18 25.44
CA HIS A 587 -3.55 -15.11 25.88
C HIS A 587 -3.47 -14.96 27.41
N TRP A 588 -4.42 -15.50 28.17
CA TRP A 588 -4.38 -15.50 29.63
C TRP A 588 -3.36 -16.50 30.18
N VAL A 589 -2.99 -17.53 29.41
CA VAL A 589 -1.96 -18.52 29.77
C VAL A 589 -0.62 -18.18 29.11
N PHE A 590 -0.64 -17.89 27.80
CA PHE A 590 0.58 -17.76 27.00
C PHE A 590 0.87 -16.33 26.57
N LYS A 591 2.17 -16.03 26.46
CA LYS A 591 2.70 -14.84 25.80
C LYS A 591 3.36 -15.29 24.50
N VAL A 592 2.82 -14.84 23.36
CA VAL A 592 3.32 -15.17 22.02
C VAL A 592 3.82 -13.90 21.34
N GLU A 593 5.13 -13.74 21.24
CA GLU A 593 5.79 -12.55 20.68
C GLU A 593 6.99 -12.96 19.83
N LYS A 594 7.23 -12.27 18.70
CA LYS A 594 8.43 -12.47 17.85
C LYS A 594 8.74 -13.93 17.47
N GLY A 595 7.71 -14.78 17.35
CA GLY A 595 7.86 -16.19 16.96
C GLY A 595 8.15 -17.14 18.13
N THR A 596 8.21 -16.65 19.36
CA THR A 596 8.36 -17.47 20.57
C THR A 596 7.06 -17.56 21.37
N VAL A 597 7.00 -18.54 22.27
CA VAL A 597 5.95 -18.73 23.27
C VAL A 597 6.57 -19.00 24.64
N GLN A 598 5.99 -18.38 25.65
CA GLN A 598 6.28 -18.62 27.07
C GLN A 598 5.00 -18.53 27.90
N LEU A 599 5.03 -19.03 29.13
CA LEU A 599 3.95 -18.80 30.09
C LEU A 599 3.93 -17.32 30.51
N ARG A 600 2.72 -16.80 30.75
CA ARG A 600 2.53 -15.52 31.41
C ARG A 600 2.69 -15.66 32.92
N ILE A 601 2.94 -14.52 33.54
CA ILE A 601 2.72 -14.35 34.98
C ILE A 601 1.22 -14.01 35.17
N PRO A 602 0.52 -14.62 36.15
CA PRO A 602 -0.87 -14.26 36.47
C PRO A 602 -1.03 -12.75 36.65
N ARG A 603 -2.13 -12.18 36.12
CA ARG A 603 -2.36 -10.73 36.14
C ARG A 603 -3.11 -10.29 37.39
N ARG A 604 -2.75 -9.12 37.91
CA ARG A 604 -3.49 -8.48 39.01
C ARG A 604 -4.75 -7.80 38.49
N LYS A 605 -5.76 -7.66 39.35
CA LYS A 605 -6.99 -6.89 39.03
C LYS A 605 -6.68 -5.45 38.60
N SER A 606 -5.66 -4.84 39.19
CA SER A 606 -5.19 -3.48 38.86
C SER A 606 -4.72 -3.30 37.42
N ASP A 607 -4.31 -4.38 36.76
CA ASP A 607 -3.66 -4.34 35.45
C ASP A 607 -4.65 -4.49 34.28
N ILE A 608 -5.95 -4.59 34.58
CA ILE A 608 -7.02 -4.77 33.59
C ILE A 608 -7.90 -3.53 33.52
N THR A 609 -7.89 -2.85 32.37
CA THR A 609 -8.79 -1.75 32.07
C THR A 609 -10.08 -2.28 31.43
N GLY A 610 -11.18 -2.38 32.20
CA GLY A 610 -12.51 -2.73 31.70
C GLY A 610 -13.35 -3.64 32.62
N THR A 611 -14.64 -3.81 32.31
CA THR A 611 -15.67 -4.47 33.15
C THR A 611 -15.61 -6.01 33.21
N VAL A 612 -14.57 -6.65 32.65
CA VAL A 612 -14.49 -8.14 32.47
C VAL A 612 -13.59 -8.80 33.52
N CYS A 613 -13.58 -8.28 34.74
CA CYS A 613 -12.83 -8.88 35.85
C CYS A 613 -13.60 -10.08 36.42
N ARG A 614 -12.93 -11.21 36.70
CA ARG A 614 -13.52 -12.42 37.32
C ARG A 614 -14.67 -13.10 36.53
N THR A 615 -14.62 -13.19 35.21
CA THR A 615 -15.62 -13.97 34.43
C THR A 615 -15.14 -15.36 33.99
N LYS A 616 -13.87 -15.72 34.25
CA LYS A 616 -13.25 -16.99 33.85
C LYS A 616 -12.43 -17.58 35.01
N PRO A 617 -12.32 -18.93 35.10
CA PRO A 617 -11.42 -19.59 36.04
C PRO A 617 -9.95 -19.28 35.77
N CYS A 618 -9.14 -19.25 36.82
CA CYS A 618 -7.72 -19.02 36.76
C CYS A 618 -6.99 -20.29 36.37
N TRP A 619 -6.52 -20.34 35.13
CA TRP A 619 -5.75 -21.48 34.62
C TRP A 619 -4.55 -21.83 35.51
N PHE A 620 -3.84 -20.82 36.05
CA PHE A 620 -2.67 -21.05 36.90
C PHE A 620 -3.04 -21.64 38.26
N HIS A 621 -4.21 -21.31 38.80
CA HIS A 621 -4.67 -21.92 40.05
C HIS A 621 -4.99 -23.40 39.85
N GLU A 622 -5.70 -23.72 38.75
CA GLU A 622 -6.18 -25.07 38.47
C GLU A 622 -5.10 -26.02 37.90
N ASN A 623 -4.16 -25.49 37.10
CA ASN A 623 -3.31 -26.33 36.24
C ASN A 623 -1.80 -26.14 36.44
N HIS A 624 -1.35 -25.10 37.15
CA HIS A 624 0.08 -24.87 37.38
C HIS A 624 0.57 -25.68 38.59
N PRO A 625 1.73 -26.36 38.52
CA PRO A 625 2.23 -27.20 39.63
C PRO A 625 2.48 -26.41 40.92
N ASP A 626 2.91 -25.15 40.80
CA ASP A 626 3.13 -24.26 41.95
C ASP A 626 1.87 -23.44 42.34
N GLY A 627 0.76 -23.65 41.64
CA GLY A 627 -0.46 -22.85 41.76
C GLY A 627 -0.31 -21.42 41.21
N CYS A 628 -1.35 -20.61 41.42
CA CYS A 628 -1.35 -19.19 41.05
C CYS A 628 -0.42 -18.38 41.97
N LEU A 629 0.32 -17.43 41.38
CA LEU A 629 1.20 -16.51 42.09
C LEU A 629 0.48 -15.43 42.90
N LEU A 630 -0.78 -15.16 42.59
CA LEU A 630 -1.55 -14.09 43.21
C LEU A 630 -2.54 -14.69 44.20
N PRO A 631 -2.85 -14.02 45.32
CA PRO A 631 -4.03 -14.32 46.12
C PRO A 631 -5.32 -14.23 45.28
N ASP A 632 -6.38 -14.93 45.67
CA ASP A 632 -7.67 -14.87 44.96
C ASP A 632 -8.24 -13.43 44.90
N ASP A 633 -8.03 -12.66 45.97
CA ASP A 633 -8.45 -11.26 46.05
C ASP A 633 -7.68 -10.33 45.10
N ASP A 634 -6.50 -10.72 44.64
CA ASP A 634 -5.66 -9.92 43.74
C ASP A 634 -5.64 -10.47 42.30
N CYS A 635 -6.04 -11.72 42.09
CA CYS A 635 -6.04 -12.35 40.78
C CYS A 635 -7.16 -11.78 39.89
N ALA A 636 -6.81 -11.48 38.65
CA ALA A 636 -7.77 -11.07 37.62
C ALA A 636 -8.82 -12.15 37.25
N TYR A 637 -8.55 -13.41 37.58
CA TYR A 637 -9.35 -14.59 37.24
C TYR A 637 -9.84 -15.28 38.52
N GLN A 638 -10.92 -16.05 38.44
CA GLN A 638 -11.51 -16.72 39.61
C GLN A 638 -10.67 -17.92 40.05
N HIS A 639 -10.32 -18.02 41.33
CA HIS A 639 -9.83 -19.27 41.91
C HIS A 639 -11.06 -20.06 42.37
N LEU A 640 -11.42 -21.11 41.62
CA LEU A 640 -12.61 -21.94 41.88
C LEU A 640 -12.31 -23.08 42.85
#